data_AF-A0A1Q3GKV1-F1
#
_entry.id   AF-A0A1Q3GKV1-F1
#
_cell.length_a   1.000
_cell.length_b   1.000
_cell.length_c   1.000
_cell.angle_alpha   90.00
_cell.angle_beta   90.00
_cell.angle_gamma   90.00
#
_symmetry.space_group_name_H-M   'P 1'
#
loop_
_entity.id
_entity.type
_entity.pdbx_description
1 polymer ?
#
loop_
_entity_poly.entity_id
_entity_poly.type
_entity_poly.pdbx_seq_one_letter_code
_entity_poly.pdbx_strand_id
1 'polypeptide(L)'
;MSSGKLDLTSYQFERLGLVKLDGEWELYWQKFYGPQDFKRQLPQASGFIQLPNSWNSFLYQGEKLPGKGYATYRGTVKLPQSNLMLAIKLPPISTAYKLYVQGELLASTGAISQKKGSPEYDPKIVEFTNTSREVEFIFQISNHHHRKGGIGHTLRFGLKKQVYAYQKQINITTFFLVGSIIVMALYHMGLFWIRRKNIASLYFGLLCTNSALRLLTINEYFIKDLYYLDWAASLRLEYFTMNVGVIPTTLMLHELFPKEIGQRLILVINIIFGLLTAFVLVFPAEIFTQSVAISQTSILLLGLYSFVLLSKSIARKREGAVLYMIGYALFILTIVNDVLYNEDVIETGNLFAVGIFCFIFFQAIILARRFSNAFIQAETLSQELNYTNQNLEKLVEDRTQDLKTSNTKLNRSLEELDASNEKLLKLDKFKQQMMGMIVHDLKNPLNSIIGLSNHQQDPRFFENIHQSGQRMYHLVMNILDVQKFEESKMQLQVTDMRVEEVIREAVEQTNYFIQGKQHEVILHLLPDAAIKADREITVRILINLLTNAAKYTPQAGQIDIFVKDEDDLEGFYKILVKDSGVGIPADQVTNIFNKFHQVDQKKLGRVRSTGLGLTFCKLAVEAQKGKIGVESEKGKGATFWFTIPIGKLMSTDVQNGRHPNSQPTKASILQALNNEEKSLLVPVIANITGLEIYQTSKIKEALVELKSSDSEIIQYWINEIEDTLFAHDEKRFQELLNIIDQ
;
A
#
# COMPACT_ATOMS: atom_id res chain seq x y z
N MET A 1 62.73 -38.08 45.04
CA MET A 1 63.39 -38.29 46.34
C MET A 1 62.78 -39.52 46.99
N SER A 2 63.63 -40.40 47.53
CA SER A 2 63.22 -41.55 48.33
C SER A 2 64.02 -41.51 49.63
N SER A 3 63.33 -41.51 50.77
CA SER A 3 63.93 -41.35 52.09
C SER A 3 64.96 -40.20 52.18
N GLY A 4 64.62 -39.02 51.64
CA GLY A 4 65.47 -37.83 51.67
C GLY A 4 66.61 -37.81 50.65
N LYS A 5 66.72 -38.81 49.77
CA LYS A 5 67.82 -38.91 48.80
C LYS A 5 67.32 -39.02 47.36
N LEU A 6 68.07 -38.48 46.41
CA LEU A 6 67.84 -38.63 44.98
C LEU A 6 69.15 -38.87 44.25
N ASP A 7 69.26 -40.02 43.59
CA ASP A 7 70.45 -40.36 42.80
C ASP A 7 70.25 -39.98 41.33
N LEU A 8 71.01 -38.99 40.87
CA LEU A 8 71.08 -38.51 39.48
C LEU A 8 72.44 -38.81 38.85
N THR A 9 73.22 -39.76 39.39
CA THR A 9 74.58 -40.06 38.90
C THR A 9 74.62 -40.44 37.42
N SER A 10 73.56 -41.09 36.90
CA SER A 10 73.41 -41.45 35.48
C SER A 10 72.54 -40.46 34.68
N TYR A 11 72.06 -39.38 35.30
CA TYR A 11 71.10 -38.47 34.68
C TYR A 11 71.77 -37.53 33.67
N GLN A 12 71.31 -37.57 32.43
CA GLN A 12 71.80 -36.72 31.34
C GLN A 12 70.97 -35.43 31.26
N PHE A 13 71.36 -34.40 32.02
CA PHE A 13 70.62 -33.13 32.07
C PHE A 13 70.38 -32.54 30.68
N GLU A 14 71.38 -32.54 29.79
CA GLU A 14 71.25 -31.95 28.44
C GLU A 14 70.15 -32.58 27.59
N ARG A 15 69.88 -33.89 27.78
CA ARG A 15 68.90 -34.64 27.00
C ARG A 15 67.53 -34.70 27.69
N LEU A 16 67.50 -34.90 29.00
CA LEU A 16 66.27 -35.18 29.75
C LEU A 16 65.65 -33.91 30.37
N GLY A 17 66.39 -32.81 30.46
CA GLY A 17 65.89 -31.54 30.96
C GLY A 17 65.79 -31.48 32.48
N LEU A 18 64.83 -30.70 32.97
CA LEU A 18 64.65 -30.41 34.39
C LEU A 18 64.20 -31.64 35.19
N VAL A 19 64.70 -31.74 36.41
CA VAL A 19 64.32 -32.74 37.40
C VAL A 19 63.37 -32.13 38.41
N LYS A 20 62.30 -32.85 38.75
CA LYS A 20 61.45 -32.51 39.89
C LYS A 20 62.07 -33.08 41.15
N LEU A 21 62.21 -32.29 42.21
CA LEU A 21 62.67 -32.79 43.51
C LEU A 21 61.53 -33.33 44.37
N ASP A 22 60.53 -33.92 43.73
CA ASP A 22 59.33 -34.49 44.36
C ASP A 22 59.66 -35.84 45.01
N GLY A 23 58.85 -36.28 45.98
CA GLY A 23 59.05 -37.50 46.76
C GLY A 23 59.29 -37.24 48.24
N GLU A 24 59.90 -38.22 48.92
CA GLU A 24 60.08 -38.21 50.38
C GLU A 24 61.28 -37.37 50.81
N TRP A 25 61.04 -36.38 51.67
CA TRP A 25 62.05 -35.52 52.28
C TRP A 25 62.13 -35.75 53.79
N GLU A 26 63.31 -35.61 54.40
CA GLU A 26 63.44 -35.63 55.86
C GLU A 26 62.75 -34.39 56.45
N LEU A 27 61.81 -34.59 57.37
CA LEU A 27 61.13 -33.52 58.09
C LEU A 27 61.60 -33.48 59.55
N TYR A 28 61.92 -32.28 60.04
CA TYR A 28 62.23 -32.02 61.44
C TYR A 28 61.24 -30.99 61.98
N TRP A 29 60.16 -31.47 62.60
CA TRP A 29 59.05 -30.65 63.07
C TRP A 29 59.46 -29.80 64.29
N GLN A 30 59.10 -28.52 64.29
CA GLN A 30 59.42 -27.55 65.34
C GLN A 30 60.92 -27.46 65.68
N LYS A 31 61.79 -27.68 64.69
CA LYS A 31 63.24 -27.49 64.78
C LYS A 31 63.71 -26.63 63.61
N PHE A 32 64.63 -25.70 63.89
CA PHE A 32 65.37 -24.96 62.87
C PHE A 32 66.81 -25.43 62.84
N TYR A 33 67.02 -26.64 62.33
CA TYR A 33 68.37 -27.12 62.09
C TYR A 33 68.98 -26.41 60.89
N GLY A 34 70.20 -25.90 61.07
CA GLY A 34 71.05 -25.37 60.01
C GLY A 34 72.13 -26.38 59.60
N PRO A 35 72.95 -26.03 58.59
CA PRO A 35 74.00 -26.93 58.09
C PRO A 35 75.00 -27.40 59.16
N GLN A 36 75.29 -26.56 60.15
CA GLN A 36 76.24 -26.91 61.21
C GLN A 36 75.69 -27.95 62.19
N ASP A 37 74.37 -28.00 62.39
CA ASP A 37 73.76 -28.97 63.30
C ASP A 37 73.91 -30.39 62.74
N PHE A 38 73.65 -30.57 61.43
CA PHE A 38 73.82 -31.84 60.74
C PHE A 38 75.27 -32.32 60.64
N LYS A 39 76.25 -31.39 60.67
CA LYS A 39 77.68 -31.72 60.72
C LYS A 39 78.14 -32.18 62.10
N ARG A 40 77.55 -31.65 63.18
CA ARG A 40 77.91 -31.99 64.56
C ARG A 40 77.36 -33.35 64.98
N GLN A 41 76.09 -33.60 64.70
CA GLN A 41 75.40 -34.84 65.01
C GLN A 41 74.20 -34.98 64.09
N LEU A 42 74.01 -36.14 63.45
CA LEU A 42 72.85 -36.37 62.60
C LEU A 42 71.58 -36.48 63.47
N PRO A 43 70.68 -35.48 63.48
CA PRO A 43 69.48 -35.54 64.31
C PRO A 43 68.51 -36.59 63.76
N GLN A 44 67.69 -37.19 64.62
CA GLN A 44 66.64 -38.09 64.17
C GLN A 44 65.51 -37.29 63.50
N ALA A 45 65.15 -37.66 62.27
CA ALA A 45 64.03 -37.06 61.56
C ALA A 45 62.70 -37.35 62.27
N SER A 46 61.78 -36.38 62.26
CA SER A 46 60.40 -36.56 62.70
C SER A 46 59.62 -37.51 61.78
N GLY A 47 60.08 -37.66 60.54
CA GLY A 47 59.63 -38.64 59.55
C GLY A 47 59.94 -38.17 58.13
N PHE A 48 59.35 -38.84 57.15
CA PHE A 48 59.52 -38.51 55.74
C PHE A 48 58.24 -37.89 55.18
N ILE A 49 58.32 -36.65 54.72
CA ILE A 49 57.19 -35.91 54.15
C ILE A 49 57.24 -35.96 52.63
N GLN A 50 56.10 -36.20 52.01
CA GLN A 50 55.96 -36.20 50.55
C GLN A 50 55.89 -34.77 50.02
N LEU A 51 56.77 -34.42 49.08
CA LEU A 51 56.67 -33.19 48.29
C LEU A 51 56.21 -33.50 46.86
N PRO A 52 55.43 -32.61 46.21
CA PRO A 52 54.83 -31.41 46.79
C PRO A 52 53.59 -31.78 47.61
N ASN A 53 53.50 -31.33 48.86
CA ASN A 53 52.27 -31.34 49.66
C ASN A 53 52.46 -30.40 50.85
N SER A 54 51.36 -29.82 51.35
CA SER A 54 51.40 -29.16 52.65
C SER A 54 51.72 -30.15 53.78
N TRP A 55 52.41 -29.70 54.84
CA TRP A 55 52.66 -30.56 56.00
C TRP A 55 51.38 -30.91 56.77
N ASN A 56 50.25 -30.27 56.45
CA ASN A 56 48.96 -30.49 57.09
C ASN A 56 48.46 -31.93 56.96
N SER A 57 48.91 -32.67 55.94
CA SER A 57 48.59 -34.09 55.74
C SER A 57 49.54 -35.04 56.47
N PHE A 58 50.68 -34.55 56.96
CA PHE A 58 51.68 -35.36 57.65
C PHE A 58 51.19 -35.74 59.07
N LEU A 59 51.31 -37.02 59.40
CA LEU A 59 50.97 -37.55 60.71
C LEU A 59 52.22 -37.52 61.60
N TYR A 60 52.17 -36.74 62.66
CA TYR A 60 53.21 -36.69 63.69
C TYR A 60 52.60 -37.13 65.02
N GLN A 61 53.16 -38.18 65.63
CA GLN A 61 52.66 -38.76 66.88
C GLN A 61 51.17 -39.17 66.83
N GLY A 62 50.68 -39.61 65.66
CA GLY A 62 49.30 -40.06 65.46
C GLY A 62 48.29 -38.96 65.09
N GLU A 63 48.69 -37.69 65.12
CA GLU A 63 47.83 -36.56 64.75
C GLU A 63 48.33 -35.83 63.49
N LYS A 64 47.41 -35.23 62.74
CA LYS A 64 47.76 -34.38 61.59
C LYS A 64 48.39 -33.08 62.08
N LEU A 65 49.49 -32.66 61.45
CA LEU A 65 50.11 -31.40 61.82
C LEU A 65 49.19 -30.20 61.54
N PRO A 66 49.19 -29.18 62.41
CA PRO A 66 48.51 -27.93 62.13
C PRO A 66 49.17 -27.21 60.95
N GLY A 67 48.40 -26.40 60.23
CA GLY A 67 48.96 -25.55 59.18
C GLY A 67 50.01 -24.57 59.70
N LYS A 68 49.80 -24.06 60.92
CA LYS A 68 50.73 -23.15 61.58
C LYS A 68 51.83 -23.93 62.30
N GLY A 69 53.07 -23.48 62.15
CA GLY A 69 54.24 -24.09 62.77
C GLY A 69 55.51 -23.74 62.02
N TYR A 70 56.58 -24.44 62.35
CA TYR A 70 57.86 -24.28 61.70
C TYR A 70 58.57 -25.64 61.63
N ALA A 71 59.38 -25.83 60.59
CA ALA A 71 60.10 -27.07 60.37
C ALA A 71 61.36 -26.88 59.53
N THR A 72 62.29 -27.82 59.67
CA THR A 72 63.39 -28.00 58.73
C THR A 72 63.09 -29.17 57.81
N TYR A 73 63.30 -28.98 56.49
CA TYR A 73 63.31 -30.05 55.49
C TYR A 73 64.75 -30.28 55.05
N ARG A 74 65.14 -31.53 54.88
CA ARG A 74 66.46 -31.90 54.38
C ARG A 74 66.36 -32.94 53.28
N GLY A 75 67.16 -32.76 52.24
CA GLY A 75 67.25 -33.69 51.14
C GLY A 75 68.58 -33.57 50.41
N THR A 76 69.05 -34.69 49.88
CA THR A 76 70.38 -34.79 49.27
C THR A 76 70.29 -35.35 47.86
N VAL A 77 70.92 -34.66 46.91
CA VAL A 77 70.94 -35.04 45.49
C VAL A 77 72.35 -35.43 45.09
N LYS A 78 72.52 -36.63 44.55
CA LYS A 78 73.78 -37.10 43.99
C LYS A 78 73.83 -36.83 42.49
N LEU A 79 74.85 -36.14 42.02
CA LEU A 79 75.00 -35.61 40.66
C LEU A 79 76.05 -36.39 39.86
N PRO A 80 76.00 -36.34 38.51
CA PRO A 80 76.95 -37.05 37.66
C PRO A 80 78.39 -36.53 37.81
N GLN A 81 78.55 -35.23 38.05
CA GLN A 81 79.85 -34.57 38.21
C GLN A 81 79.77 -33.31 39.09
N SER A 82 80.93 -32.84 39.55
CA SER A 82 81.10 -31.52 40.17
C SER A 82 81.19 -30.41 39.11
N ASN A 83 81.11 -29.16 39.54
CA ASN A 83 81.28 -27.96 38.72
C ASN A 83 80.21 -27.76 37.62
N LEU A 84 78.99 -28.24 37.85
CA LEU A 84 77.83 -27.91 37.04
C LEU A 84 77.25 -26.57 37.50
N MET A 85 76.95 -25.67 36.56
CA MET A 85 76.15 -24.48 36.83
C MET A 85 74.68 -24.86 36.94
N LEU A 86 74.17 -24.90 38.16
CA LEU A 86 72.85 -25.39 38.51
C LEU A 86 71.95 -24.25 38.97
N ALA A 87 70.66 -24.51 38.90
CA ALA A 87 69.67 -23.67 39.52
C ALA A 87 68.49 -24.49 40.04
N ILE A 88 67.80 -23.93 41.02
CA ILE A 88 66.51 -24.41 41.51
C ILE A 88 65.48 -23.30 41.39
N LYS A 89 64.35 -23.59 40.73
CA LYS A 89 63.18 -22.72 40.70
C LYS A 89 62.37 -22.97 41.97
N LEU A 90 62.28 -21.95 42.80
CA LEU A 90 61.46 -21.93 44.00
C LEU A 90 60.05 -21.40 43.64
N PRO A 91 58.99 -22.18 43.90
CA PRO A 91 57.61 -21.72 43.78
C PRO A 91 57.27 -20.74 44.91
N PRO A 92 56.09 -20.09 44.89
CA PRO A 92 55.60 -19.33 46.03
C PRO A 92 55.43 -20.25 47.24
N ILE A 93 56.31 -20.10 48.24
CA ILE A 93 56.16 -20.77 49.54
C ILE A 93 55.31 -19.84 50.41
N SER A 94 54.25 -20.36 51.04
CA SER A 94 53.14 -19.57 51.60
C SER A 94 53.49 -18.49 52.64
N THR A 95 54.68 -18.53 53.25
CA THR A 95 55.08 -17.59 54.31
C THR A 95 56.56 -17.24 54.30
N ALA A 96 57.38 -17.78 55.20
CA ALA A 96 58.78 -17.41 55.31
C ALA A 96 59.68 -18.65 55.23
N TYR A 97 60.81 -18.52 54.53
CA TYR A 97 61.78 -19.60 54.43
C TYR A 97 63.23 -19.12 54.32
N LYS A 98 64.14 -20.01 54.68
CA LYS A 98 65.57 -19.95 54.31
C LYS A 98 65.94 -21.23 53.58
N LEU A 99 66.75 -21.10 52.53
CA LEU A 99 67.31 -22.21 51.78
C LEU A 99 68.82 -22.18 51.91
N TYR A 100 69.36 -23.26 52.46
CA TYR A 100 70.78 -23.54 52.45
C TYR A 100 71.08 -24.63 51.41
N VAL A 101 72.13 -24.42 50.62
CA VAL A 101 72.60 -25.38 49.62
C VAL A 101 74.10 -25.55 49.82
N GLN A 102 74.57 -26.80 49.95
CA GLN A 102 75.97 -27.11 50.26
C GLN A 102 76.54 -26.38 51.50
N GLY A 103 75.65 -26.04 52.44
CA GLY A 103 75.99 -25.35 53.68
C GLY A 103 75.99 -23.82 53.62
N GLU A 104 75.79 -23.22 52.45
CA GLU A 104 75.68 -21.77 52.29
C GLU A 104 74.22 -21.32 52.21
N LEU A 105 73.89 -20.17 52.80
CA LEU A 105 72.55 -19.57 52.70
C LEU A 105 72.40 -18.90 51.33
N LEU A 106 71.64 -19.53 50.43
CA LEU A 106 71.48 -19.02 49.06
C LEU A 106 70.18 -18.25 48.83
N ALA A 107 69.14 -18.48 49.65
CA ALA A 107 67.92 -17.69 49.58
C ALA A 107 67.26 -17.54 50.95
N SER A 108 66.65 -16.37 51.14
CA SER A 108 65.80 -16.05 52.28
C SER A 108 64.62 -15.24 51.78
N THR A 109 63.43 -15.57 52.26
CA THR A 109 62.19 -14.85 51.94
C THR A 109 61.39 -14.70 53.24
N GLY A 110 60.98 -13.47 53.55
CA GLY A 110 60.41 -13.14 54.85
C GLY A 110 61.41 -13.33 56.00
N ALA A 111 60.89 -13.28 57.24
CA ALA A 111 61.67 -13.55 58.45
C ALA A 111 61.13 -14.81 59.13
N ILE A 112 61.92 -15.88 59.16
CA ILE A 112 61.58 -17.10 59.90
C ILE A 112 61.62 -16.84 61.42
N SER A 113 60.70 -17.44 62.17
CA SER A 113 60.62 -17.30 63.63
C SER A 113 59.87 -18.48 64.23
N GLN A 114 60.21 -18.85 65.47
CA GLN A 114 59.48 -19.91 66.19
C GLN A 114 58.10 -19.44 66.67
N LYS A 115 57.89 -18.12 66.84
CA LYS A 115 56.65 -17.54 67.38
C LYS A 115 55.81 -16.83 66.33
N LYS A 116 56.35 -15.78 65.71
CA LYS A 116 55.67 -15.02 64.66
C LYS A 116 56.73 -14.42 63.74
N GLY A 117 56.78 -14.92 62.51
CA GLY A 117 57.66 -14.44 61.45
C GLY A 117 57.00 -13.34 60.61
N SER A 118 57.72 -12.77 59.64
CA SER A 118 57.11 -11.96 58.57
C SER A 118 56.94 -12.81 57.31
N PRO A 119 55.73 -12.94 56.75
CA PRO A 119 55.48 -13.74 55.55
C PRO A 119 55.77 -12.91 54.30
N GLU A 120 56.21 -13.56 53.22
CA GLU A 120 56.44 -12.91 51.93
C GLU A 120 56.30 -13.90 50.77
N TYR A 121 55.64 -13.50 49.68
CA TYR A 121 55.59 -14.29 48.44
C TYR A 121 56.65 -13.78 47.48
N ASP A 122 57.67 -14.59 47.23
CA ASP A 122 58.78 -14.22 46.34
C ASP A 122 59.31 -15.45 45.57
N PRO A 123 58.58 -15.89 44.51
CA PRO A 123 59.04 -16.95 43.62
C PRO A 123 60.33 -16.52 42.93
N LYS A 124 61.41 -17.29 43.10
CA LYS A 124 62.73 -16.92 42.56
C LYS A 124 63.52 -18.12 42.06
N ILE A 125 64.53 -17.83 41.24
CA ILE A 125 65.51 -18.82 40.79
C ILE A 125 66.75 -18.64 41.67
N VAL A 126 67.19 -19.74 42.29
CA VAL A 126 68.42 -19.75 43.10
C VAL A 126 69.49 -20.48 42.31
N GLU A 127 70.61 -19.80 42.09
CA GLU A 127 71.73 -20.28 41.28
C GLU A 127 72.88 -20.72 42.17
N PHE A 128 73.59 -21.77 41.77
CA PHE A 128 74.82 -22.19 42.42
C PHE A 128 75.64 -23.09 41.50
N THR A 129 76.92 -23.26 41.83
CA THR A 129 77.81 -24.24 41.19
C THR A 129 78.15 -25.31 42.21
N ASN A 130 77.88 -26.58 41.88
CA ASN A 130 78.12 -27.63 42.87
C ASN A 130 79.62 -27.94 43.04
N THR A 131 80.11 -27.79 44.26
CA THR A 131 81.51 -28.13 44.60
C THR A 131 81.79 -29.63 44.67
N SER A 132 80.81 -30.42 45.11
CA SER A 132 80.87 -31.88 45.21
C SER A 132 79.79 -32.56 44.35
N ARG A 133 79.91 -33.88 44.15
CA ARG A 133 78.85 -34.68 43.53
C ARG A 133 77.61 -34.83 44.41
N GLU A 134 77.69 -34.52 45.70
CA GLU A 134 76.57 -34.67 46.63
C GLU A 134 76.12 -33.29 47.12
N VAL A 135 74.94 -32.85 46.69
CA VAL A 135 74.37 -31.54 47.00
C VAL A 135 73.29 -31.71 48.05
N GLU A 136 73.53 -31.14 49.23
CA GLU A 136 72.56 -31.07 50.32
C GLU A 136 71.71 -29.80 50.19
N PHE A 137 70.39 -29.96 50.33
CA PHE A 137 69.40 -28.90 50.41
C PHE A 137 68.76 -28.92 51.80
N ILE A 138 68.79 -27.78 52.49
CA ILE A 138 68.13 -27.60 53.77
C ILE A 138 67.18 -26.40 53.66
N PHE A 139 65.89 -26.65 53.79
CA PHE A 139 64.89 -25.58 53.92
C PHE A 139 64.50 -25.41 55.38
N GLN A 140 64.50 -24.17 55.87
CA GLN A 140 63.86 -23.81 57.13
C GLN A 140 62.60 -23.03 56.79
N ILE A 141 61.43 -23.49 57.23
CA ILE A 141 60.13 -22.88 56.89
C ILE A 141 59.39 -22.51 58.16
N SER A 142 58.76 -21.34 58.15
CA SER A 142 58.00 -20.78 59.26
C SER A 142 56.66 -20.24 58.79
N ASN A 143 55.57 -20.93 59.11
CA ASN A 143 54.22 -20.51 58.79
C ASN A 143 53.42 -20.16 60.05
N HIS A 144 53.10 -18.88 60.24
CA HIS A 144 52.21 -18.41 61.32
C HIS A 144 50.96 -17.69 60.81
N HIS A 145 50.89 -17.45 59.50
CA HIS A 145 49.92 -16.54 58.88
C HIS A 145 48.96 -17.23 57.92
N HIS A 146 49.34 -18.40 57.36
CA HIS A 146 48.59 -19.10 56.33
C HIS A 146 48.01 -20.43 56.84
N ARG A 147 46.89 -20.89 56.27
CA ARG A 147 46.23 -22.15 56.68
C ARG A 147 47.00 -23.42 56.29
N LYS A 148 47.84 -23.35 55.25
CA LYS A 148 48.69 -24.45 54.77
C LYS A 148 50.15 -24.08 54.93
N GLY A 149 50.94 -24.96 55.54
CA GLY A 149 52.37 -24.78 55.75
C GLY A 149 53.21 -25.80 54.96
N GLY A 150 54.51 -25.55 54.88
CA GLY A 150 55.44 -26.38 54.12
C GLY A 150 55.59 -25.98 52.65
N ILE A 151 56.03 -26.91 51.82
CA ILE A 151 56.30 -26.72 50.38
C ILE A 151 55.20 -27.43 49.58
N GLY A 152 54.09 -26.73 49.32
CA GLY A 152 52.93 -27.27 48.59
C GLY A 152 53.09 -27.34 47.06
N HIS A 153 54.24 -27.00 46.51
CA HIS A 153 54.46 -26.90 45.06
C HIS A 153 55.79 -27.55 44.65
N THR A 154 55.81 -28.16 43.46
CA THR A 154 56.99 -28.85 42.91
C THR A 154 58.21 -27.94 42.83
N LEU A 155 59.32 -28.41 43.41
CA LEU A 155 60.64 -27.81 43.24
C LEU A 155 61.27 -28.32 41.95
N ARG A 156 61.71 -27.41 41.06
CA ARG A 156 62.35 -27.79 39.79
C ARG A 156 63.83 -27.46 39.82
N PHE A 157 64.65 -28.45 39.52
CA PHE A 157 66.10 -28.41 39.63
C PHE A 157 66.75 -28.85 38.31
N GLY A 158 67.86 -28.21 37.94
CA GLY A 158 68.62 -28.61 36.75
C GLY A 158 69.72 -27.61 36.41
N LEU A 159 70.21 -27.66 35.17
CA LEU A 159 71.19 -26.70 34.70
C LEU A 159 70.60 -25.30 34.68
N LYS A 160 71.39 -24.28 35.03
CA LYS A 160 70.98 -22.87 35.05
C LYS A 160 70.22 -22.47 33.78
N LYS A 161 70.80 -22.76 32.61
CA LYS A 161 70.19 -22.44 31.30
C LYS A 161 68.79 -23.06 31.13
N GLN A 162 68.58 -24.28 31.63
CA GLN A 162 67.31 -24.99 31.50
C GLN A 162 66.23 -24.41 32.41
N VAL A 163 66.60 -24.03 33.63
CA VAL A 163 65.66 -23.41 34.59
C VAL A 163 65.19 -22.05 34.08
N TYR A 164 66.10 -21.24 33.51
CA TYR A 164 65.72 -19.98 32.87
C TYR A 164 64.88 -20.18 31.61
N ALA A 165 65.19 -21.18 30.77
CA ALA A 165 64.36 -21.50 29.60
C ALA A 165 62.94 -21.89 30.01
N TYR A 166 62.80 -22.67 31.09
CA TYR A 166 61.51 -23.04 31.65
C TYR A 166 60.73 -21.82 32.20
N GLN A 167 61.38 -20.96 32.98
CA GLN A 167 60.76 -19.71 33.45
C GLN A 167 60.34 -18.82 32.28
N LYS A 168 61.20 -18.69 31.26
CA LYS A 168 60.88 -17.93 30.04
C LYS A 168 59.64 -18.48 29.35
N GLN A 169 59.48 -19.81 29.26
CA GLN A 169 58.29 -20.44 28.69
C GLN A 169 57.02 -20.15 29.50
N ILE A 170 57.10 -20.20 30.84
CA ILE A 170 55.99 -19.81 31.73
C ILE A 170 55.61 -18.35 31.49
N ASN A 171 56.60 -17.44 31.48
CA ASN A 171 56.36 -16.01 31.29
C ASN A 171 55.69 -15.74 29.95
N ILE A 172 56.23 -16.30 28.85
CA ILE A 172 55.66 -16.13 27.50
C ILE A 172 54.22 -16.64 27.46
N THR A 173 53.96 -17.83 27.99
CA THR A 173 52.63 -18.45 27.97
C THR A 173 51.65 -17.63 28.81
N THR A 174 52.07 -17.19 30.01
CA THR A 174 51.22 -16.42 30.92
C THR A 174 50.89 -15.05 30.34
N PHE A 175 51.87 -14.30 29.84
CA PHE A 175 51.63 -12.98 29.25
C PHE A 175 50.86 -13.05 27.93
N PHE A 176 51.04 -14.11 27.13
CA PHE A 176 50.20 -14.37 25.96
C PHE A 176 48.73 -14.54 26.35
N LEU A 177 48.44 -15.35 27.38
CA LEU A 177 47.09 -15.58 27.87
C LEU A 177 46.48 -14.32 28.50
N VAL A 178 47.23 -13.61 29.34
CA VAL A 178 46.80 -12.33 29.93
C VAL A 178 46.48 -11.32 28.83
N GLY A 179 47.37 -11.14 27.85
CA GLY A 179 47.15 -10.24 26.72
C GLY A 179 45.91 -10.59 25.90
N SER A 180 45.73 -11.88 25.58
CA SER A 180 44.55 -12.37 24.84
C SER A 180 43.24 -12.10 25.60
N ILE A 181 43.23 -12.33 26.91
CA ILE A 181 42.06 -12.09 27.77
C ILE A 181 41.77 -10.59 27.90
N ILE A 182 42.80 -9.74 28.02
CA ILE A 182 42.64 -8.28 28.09
C ILE A 182 42.05 -7.72 26.79
N VAL A 183 42.55 -8.17 25.63
CA VAL A 183 41.99 -7.78 24.33
C VAL A 183 40.50 -8.12 24.25
N MET A 184 40.11 -9.32 24.70
CA MET A 184 38.71 -9.72 24.77
C MET A 184 37.92 -8.89 25.78
N ALA A 185 38.48 -8.55 26.94
CA ALA A 185 37.82 -7.65 27.90
C ALA A 185 37.51 -6.29 27.28
N LEU A 186 38.50 -5.65 26.64
CA LEU A 186 38.37 -4.36 25.98
C LEU A 186 37.37 -4.40 24.82
N TYR A 187 37.43 -5.46 23.99
CA TYR A 187 36.50 -5.66 22.88
C TYR A 187 35.04 -5.68 23.38
N HIS A 188 34.76 -6.45 24.43
CA HIS A 188 33.41 -6.58 24.97
C HIS A 188 32.93 -5.34 25.73
N MET A 189 33.82 -4.63 26.43
CA MET A 189 33.51 -3.31 26.99
C MET A 189 33.22 -2.29 25.89
N GLY A 190 33.96 -2.31 24.79
CA GLY A 190 33.71 -1.47 23.61
C GLY A 190 32.37 -1.78 22.94
N LEU A 191 32.03 -3.07 22.76
CA LEU A 191 30.71 -3.48 22.27
C LEU A 191 29.58 -2.97 23.15
N PHE A 192 29.73 -3.03 24.47
CA PHE A 192 28.76 -2.49 25.41
C PHE A 192 28.67 -0.96 25.34
N TRP A 193 29.81 -0.26 25.19
CA TRP A 193 29.83 1.19 25.01
C TRP A 193 29.02 1.60 23.79
N ILE A 194 29.27 0.97 22.64
CA ILE A 194 28.57 1.25 21.38
C ILE A 194 27.09 0.90 21.50
N ARG A 195 26.76 -0.24 22.12
CA ARG A 195 25.38 -0.74 22.23
C ARG A 195 25.06 -1.15 23.67
N ARG A 196 24.64 -0.18 24.49
CA ARG A 196 24.28 -0.39 25.91
C ARG A 196 23.12 -1.34 26.16
N LYS A 197 22.36 -1.72 25.13
CA LYS A 197 21.30 -2.74 25.22
C LYS A 197 21.84 -4.16 25.41
N ASN A 198 23.11 -4.44 25.08
CA ASN A 198 23.69 -5.77 25.24
C ASN A 198 24.49 -5.89 26.54
N ILE A 199 23.76 -6.00 27.67
CA ILE A 199 24.39 -6.03 29.00
C ILE A 199 25.22 -7.31 29.24
N ALA A 200 24.94 -8.40 28.53
CA ALA A 200 25.75 -9.62 28.57
C ALA A 200 27.21 -9.36 28.17
N SER A 201 27.46 -8.47 27.20
CA SER A 201 28.82 -8.08 26.81
C SER A 201 29.56 -7.37 27.96
N LEU A 202 28.87 -6.56 28.76
CA LEU A 202 29.49 -5.93 29.94
C LEU A 202 29.92 -6.99 30.96
N TYR A 203 29.02 -7.93 31.30
CA TYR A 203 29.33 -8.98 32.26
C TYR A 203 30.47 -9.88 31.78
N PHE A 204 30.50 -10.22 30.49
CA PHE A 204 31.61 -10.97 29.93
C PHE A 204 32.93 -10.18 29.96
N GLY A 205 32.89 -8.88 29.63
CA GLY A 205 34.04 -7.99 29.77
C GLY A 205 34.60 -7.96 31.20
N LEU A 206 33.72 -7.83 32.20
CA LEU A 206 34.10 -7.87 33.62
C LEU A 206 34.69 -9.22 34.04
N LEU A 207 34.15 -10.34 33.55
CA LEU A 207 34.71 -11.67 33.78
C LEU A 207 36.13 -11.78 33.18
N CYS A 208 36.34 -11.30 31.96
CA CYS A 208 37.65 -11.29 31.32
C CYS A 208 38.65 -10.41 32.09
N THR A 209 38.25 -9.20 32.51
CA THR A 209 39.10 -8.33 33.33
C THR A 209 39.49 -9.00 34.65
N ASN A 210 38.53 -9.59 35.37
CA ASN A 210 38.81 -10.32 36.60
C ASN A 210 39.73 -11.52 36.36
N SER A 211 39.56 -12.24 35.25
CA SER A 211 40.38 -13.40 34.90
C SER A 211 41.81 -13.00 34.58
N ALA A 212 42.01 -11.92 33.81
CA ALA A 212 43.34 -11.38 33.55
C ALA A 212 44.05 -10.95 34.84
N LEU A 213 43.32 -10.25 35.74
CA LEU A 213 43.84 -9.88 37.05
C LEU A 213 44.20 -11.11 37.89
N ARG A 214 43.33 -12.14 37.88
CA ARG A 214 43.58 -13.41 38.56
C ARG A 214 44.88 -14.06 38.10
N LEU A 215 45.13 -14.12 36.78
CA LEU A 215 46.36 -14.69 36.22
C LEU A 215 47.63 -13.98 36.71
N LEU A 216 47.58 -12.66 36.93
CA LEU A 216 48.71 -11.89 37.47
C LEU A 216 48.94 -12.12 38.97
N THR A 217 47.94 -12.64 39.68
CA THR A 217 47.94 -12.80 41.14
C THR A 217 48.21 -14.22 41.61
N ILE A 218 48.30 -15.19 40.69
CA ILE A 218 48.54 -16.61 41.00
C ILE A 218 49.91 -17.07 40.49
N ASN A 219 50.43 -18.16 41.06
CA ASN A 219 51.69 -18.82 40.71
C ASN A 219 52.95 -17.95 40.84
N GLU A 220 53.20 -17.04 39.90
CA GLU A 220 54.41 -16.22 39.83
C GLU A 220 54.22 -14.83 40.47
N TYR A 221 52.97 -14.44 40.80
CA TYR A 221 52.64 -13.14 41.38
C TYR A 221 53.19 -11.94 40.56
N PHE A 222 53.12 -12.02 39.23
CA PHE A 222 53.55 -10.95 38.29
C PHE A 222 52.94 -9.58 38.61
N ILE A 223 51.81 -9.52 39.33
CA ILE A 223 51.25 -8.25 39.81
C ILE A 223 52.25 -7.44 40.66
N LYS A 224 53.17 -8.10 41.36
CA LYS A 224 54.20 -7.46 42.18
C LYS A 224 55.30 -6.77 41.37
N ASP A 225 55.50 -7.21 40.13
CA ASP A 225 56.42 -6.54 39.19
C ASP A 225 55.83 -5.23 38.64
N LEU A 226 54.50 -5.09 38.70
CA LEU A 226 53.78 -3.89 38.25
C LEU A 226 53.56 -2.88 39.37
N TYR A 227 53.31 -3.34 40.59
CA TYR A 227 53.02 -2.51 41.74
C TYR A 227 53.51 -3.16 43.04
N TYR A 228 53.98 -2.35 43.99
CA TYR A 228 54.37 -2.87 45.30
C TYR A 228 53.13 -3.32 46.09
N LEU A 229 53.00 -4.63 46.28
CA LEU A 229 51.98 -5.24 47.13
C LEU A 229 52.66 -6.05 48.23
N ASP A 230 52.27 -5.79 49.48
CA ASP A 230 52.68 -6.63 50.59
C ASP A 230 52.06 -8.04 50.50
N TRP A 231 52.52 -8.95 51.34
CA TRP A 231 52.04 -10.33 51.36
C TRP A 231 50.52 -10.43 51.58
N ALA A 232 49.97 -9.64 52.51
CA ALA A 232 48.56 -9.70 52.86
C ALA A 232 47.67 -9.17 51.73
N ALA A 233 48.07 -8.10 51.06
CA ALA A 233 47.39 -7.52 49.91
C ALA A 233 47.45 -8.46 48.70
N SER A 234 48.60 -9.08 48.43
CA SER A 234 48.76 -10.07 47.36
C SER A 234 47.80 -11.25 47.55
N LEU A 235 47.78 -11.82 48.75
CA LEU A 235 46.89 -12.93 49.09
C LEU A 235 45.40 -12.52 49.07
N ARG A 236 45.09 -11.32 49.56
CA ARG A 236 43.72 -10.78 49.51
C ARG A 236 43.24 -10.63 48.08
N LEU A 237 44.09 -10.16 47.17
CA LEU A 237 43.77 -9.99 45.76
C LEU A 237 43.54 -11.34 45.06
N GLU A 238 44.34 -12.36 45.36
CA GLU A 238 44.15 -13.73 44.87
C GLU A 238 42.77 -14.29 45.26
N TYR A 239 42.35 -14.11 46.52
CA TYR A 239 41.07 -14.59 47.04
C TYR A 239 39.89 -13.73 46.54
N PHE A 240 40.10 -12.43 46.42
CA PHE A 240 39.13 -11.50 45.84
C PHE A 240 38.80 -11.90 44.40
N THR A 241 39.80 -12.11 43.55
CA THR A 241 39.57 -12.46 42.14
C THR A 241 38.92 -13.84 41.97
N MET A 242 39.11 -14.76 42.93
CA MET A 242 38.40 -16.03 42.97
C MET A 242 36.90 -15.86 43.18
N ASN A 243 36.51 -15.06 44.18
CA ASN A 243 35.11 -14.88 44.57
C ASN A 243 34.35 -13.94 43.62
N VAL A 244 34.96 -12.81 43.26
CA VAL A 244 34.32 -11.77 42.45
C VAL A 244 34.03 -12.25 41.03
N GLY A 245 34.84 -13.14 40.47
CA GLY A 245 34.62 -13.71 39.13
C GLY A 245 33.28 -14.44 38.96
N VAL A 246 32.69 -14.93 40.05
CA VAL A 246 31.40 -15.64 40.02
C VAL A 246 30.24 -14.70 39.72
N ILE A 247 30.30 -13.45 40.20
CA ILE A 247 29.23 -12.46 40.04
C ILE A 247 28.93 -12.16 38.56
N PRO A 248 29.91 -11.70 37.72
CA PRO A 248 29.65 -11.49 36.30
C PRO A 248 29.28 -12.78 35.57
N THR A 249 29.79 -13.93 36.02
CA THR A 249 29.48 -15.23 35.40
C THR A 249 28.00 -15.57 35.54
N THR A 250 27.44 -15.44 36.74
CA THR A 250 26.02 -15.75 36.99
C THR A 250 25.08 -14.72 36.36
N LEU A 251 25.43 -13.42 36.41
CA LEU A 251 24.68 -12.36 35.75
C LEU A 251 24.63 -12.56 34.23
N MET A 252 25.76 -12.93 33.63
CA MET A 252 25.81 -13.29 32.21
C MET A 252 24.95 -14.50 31.90
N LEU A 253 25.01 -15.55 32.72
CA LEU A 253 24.23 -16.77 32.50
C LEU A 253 22.71 -16.48 32.55
N HIS A 254 22.27 -15.62 33.48
CA HIS A 254 20.88 -15.15 33.55
C HIS A 254 20.45 -14.40 32.29
N GLU A 255 21.28 -13.47 31.81
CA GLU A 255 20.99 -12.69 30.60
C GLU A 255 20.93 -13.58 29.35
N LEU A 256 21.74 -14.64 29.29
CA LEU A 256 21.75 -15.58 28.18
C LEU A 256 20.56 -16.55 28.22
N PHE A 257 20.10 -16.95 29.41
CA PHE A 257 19.04 -17.95 29.61
C PHE A 257 18.01 -17.53 30.67
N PRO A 258 17.30 -16.39 30.48
CA PRO A 258 16.44 -15.81 31.52
C PRO A 258 15.21 -16.65 31.87
N LYS A 259 14.77 -17.53 30.96
CA LYS A 259 13.61 -18.43 31.16
C LYS A 259 13.97 -19.68 31.96
N GLU A 260 15.24 -20.01 32.05
CA GLU A 260 15.75 -21.17 32.78
C GLU A 260 16.31 -20.75 34.14
N ILE A 261 16.77 -19.50 34.25
CA ILE A 261 17.50 -18.99 35.40
C ILE A 261 16.74 -17.83 36.02
N GLY A 262 16.13 -18.08 37.18
CA GLY A 262 15.36 -17.07 37.90
C GLY A 262 16.25 -16.00 38.55
N GLN A 263 15.80 -14.74 38.51
CA GLN A 263 16.51 -13.59 39.07
C GLN A 263 16.74 -13.71 40.59
N ARG A 264 15.80 -14.33 41.33
CA ARG A 264 15.92 -14.55 42.78
C ARG A 264 17.12 -15.42 43.13
N LEU A 265 17.35 -16.48 42.36
CA LEU A 265 18.47 -17.38 42.59
C LEU A 265 19.81 -16.66 42.37
N ILE A 266 19.89 -15.87 41.31
CA ILE A 266 21.08 -15.08 40.98
C ILE A 266 21.36 -14.04 42.06
N LEU A 267 20.31 -13.39 42.57
CA LEU A 267 20.44 -12.47 43.70
C LEU A 267 21.01 -13.19 44.94
N VAL A 268 20.49 -14.36 45.29
CA VAL A 268 20.99 -15.15 46.44
C VAL A 268 22.46 -15.53 46.25
N ILE A 269 22.83 -16.05 45.08
CA ILE A 269 24.23 -16.42 44.78
C ILE A 269 25.15 -15.20 44.88
N ASN A 270 24.74 -14.06 44.29
CA ASN A 270 25.54 -12.84 44.32
C ASN A 270 25.65 -12.24 45.72
N ILE A 271 24.63 -12.37 46.57
CA ILE A 271 24.72 -12.00 47.99
C ILE A 271 25.74 -12.89 48.70
N ILE A 272 25.69 -14.21 48.50
CA ILE A 272 26.64 -15.15 49.11
C ILE A 272 28.08 -14.81 48.71
N PHE A 273 28.35 -14.69 47.41
CA PHE A 273 29.70 -14.35 46.93
C PHE A 273 30.11 -12.91 47.26
N GLY A 274 29.16 -11.99 47.37
CA GLY A 274 29.38 -10.63 47.88
C GLY A 274 29.81 -10.64 49.34
N LEU A 275 29.15 -11.43 50.19
CA LEU A 275 29.53 -11.61 51.60
C LEU A 275 30.89 -12.30 51.75
N LEU A 276 31.17 -13.35 50.96
CA LEU A 276 32.49 -14.00 50.93
C LEU A 276 33.60 -13.02 50.49
N THR A 277 33.31 -12.17 49.51
CA THR A 277 34.24 -11.12 49.07
C THR A 277 34.47 -10.09 50.17
N ALA A 278 33.39 -9.60 50.80
CA ALA A 278 33.49 -8.66 51.92
C ALA A 278 34.28 -9.25 53.09
N PHE A 279 34.10 -10.54 53.39
CA PHE A 279 34.85 -11.26 54.41
C PHE A 279 36.36 -11.25 54.13
N VAL A 280 36.77 -11.51 52.88
CA VAL A 280 38.18 -11.43 52.44
C VAL A 280 38.76 -10.02 52.57
N LEU A 281 37.96 -8.99 52.32
CA LEU A 281 38.40 -7.59 52.40
C LEU A 281 38.54 -7.09 53.84
N VAL A 282 37.65 -7.51 54.75
CA VAL A 282 37.57 -6.99 56.12
C VAL A 282 38.49 -7.74 57.09
N PHE A 283 38.57 -9.07 56.98
CA PHE A 283 39.29 -9.89 57.96
C PHE A 283 40.79 -10.00 57.63
N PRO A 284 41.64 -10.33 58.63
CA PRO A 284 43.04 -10.65 58.39
C PRO A 284 43.21 -12.01 57.70
N ALA A 285 44.36 -12.21 57.03
CA ALA A 285 44.69 -13.43 56.28
C ALA A 285 44.55 -14.71 57.10
N GLU A 286 44.89 -14.66 58.38
CA GLU A 286 44.78 -15.77 59.32
C GLU A 286 43.35 -16.33 59.44
N ILE A 287 42.35 -15.47 59.23
CA ILE A 287 40.93 -15.79 59.33
C ILE A 287 40.36 -16.05 57.93
N PHE A 288 40.54 -15.12 56.98
CA PHE A 288 39.88 -15.26 55.68
C PHE A 288 40.42 -16.43 54.85
N THR A 289 41.65 -16.88 55.06
CA THR A 289 42.19 -18.04 54.33
C THR A 289 41.41 -19.32 54.60
N GLN A 290 40.68 -19.40 55.72
CA GLN A 290 39.81 -20.54 56.03
C GLN A 290 38.54 -20.55 55.15
N SER A 291 38.14 -19.40 54.60
CA SER A 291 36.95 -19.30 53.72
C SER A 291 37.13 -19.98 52.36
N VAL A 292 38.36 -20.29 51.95
CA VAL A 292 38.64 -20.85 50.62
C VAL A 292 37.90 -22.17 50.38
N ALA A 293 37.77 -23.03 51.39
CA ALA A 293 37.06 -24.30 51.26
C ALA A 293 35.56 -24.06 51.00
N ILE A 294 34.98 -23.06 51.66
CA ILE A 294 33.58 -22.64 51.45
C ILE A 294 33.43 -22.06 50.04
N SER A 295 34.34 -21.18 49.61
CA SER A 295 34.34 -20.60 48.26
C SER A 295 34.44 -21.67 47.18
N GLN A 296 35.44 -22.56 47.26
CA GLN A 296 35.65 -23.63 46.27
C GLN A 296 34.46 -24.58 46.21
N THR A 297 33.95 -25.03 47.35
CA THR A 297 32.76 -25.90 47.40
C THR A 297 31.55 -25.20 46.78
N SER A 298 31.33 -23.91 47.11
CA SER A 298 30.23 -23.12 46.55
C SER A 298 30.37 -22.95 45.03
N ILE A 299 31.59 -22.71 44.53
CA ILE A 299 31.89 -22.61 43.09
C ILE A 299 31.59 -23.94 42.39
N LEU A 300 32.00 -25.07 42.96
CA LEU A 300 31.76 -26.40 42.38
C LEU A 300 30.26 -26.76 42.36
N LEU A 301 29.54 -26.50 43.45
CA LEU A 301 28.08 -26.71 43.52
C LEU A 301 27.35 -25.83 42.51
N LEU A 302 27.74 -24.57 42.37
CA LEU A 302 27.21 -23.67 41.36
C LEU A 302 27.54 -24.14 39.94
N GLY A 303 28.76 -24.67 39.74
CA GLY A 303 29.20 -25.28 38.50
C GLY A 303 28.31 -26.43 38.07
N LEU A 304 28.06 -27.37 38.99
CA LEU A 304 27.17 -28.50 38.78
C LEU A 304 25.73 -28.06 38.51
N TYR A 305 25.22 -27.11 39.29
CA TYR A 305 23.87 -26.59 39.10
C TYR A 305 23.71 -25.89 37.74
N SER A 306 24.70 -25.09 37.33
CA SER A 306 24.72 -24.44 36.01
C SER A 306 24.77 -25.46 34.88
N PHE A 307 25.45 -26.59 35.06
CA PHE A 307 25.45 -27.70 34.11
C PHE A 307 24.04 -28.24 33.89
N VAL A 308 23.26 -28.47 34.96
CA VAL A 308 21.86 -28.92 34.89
C VAL A 308 20.99 -27.91 34.13
N LEU A 309 21.16 -26.62 34.42
CA LEU A 309 20.44 -25.55 33.73
C LEU A 309 20.76 -25.50 32.24
N LEU A 310 22.04 -25.63 31.87
CA LEU A 310 22.48 -25.64 30.48
C LEU A 310 21.99 -26.89 29.75
N SER A 311 21.96 -28.06 30.39
CA SER A 311 21.33 -29.26 29.84
C SER A 311 19.84 -29.03 29.54
N LYS A 312 19.12 -28.33 30.43
CA LYS A 312 17.73 -27.92 30.20
C LYS A 312 17.59 -26.94 29.03
N SER A 313 18.52 -25.98 28.89
CA SER A 313 18.56 -25.06 27.75
C SER A 313 18.81 -25.78 26.41
N ILE A 314 19.68 -26.81 26.41
CA ILE A 314 19.91 -27.67 25.24
C ILE A 314 18.65 -28.47 24.90
N ALA A 315 18.00 -29.10 25.89
CA ALA A 315 16.76 -29.84 25.69
C ALA A 315 15.63 -28.96 25.11
N ARG A 316 15.62 -27.67 25.45
CA ARG A 316 14.71 -26.64 24.93
C ARG A 316 15.16 -26.03 23.59
N LYS A 317 16.20 -26.57 22.96
CA LYS A 317 16.77 -26.12 21.67
C LYS A 317 17.10 -24.63 21.64
N ARG A 318 17.60 -24.08 22.75
CA ARG A 318 18.06 -22.68 22.81
C ARG A 318 19.27 -22.48 21.91
N GLU A 319 19.24 -21.41 21.13
CA GLU A 319 20.33 -21.07 20.22
C GLU A 319 21.65 -20.83 20.98
N GLY A 320 22.72 -21.47 20.52
CA GLY A 320 24.05 -21.37 21.12
C GLY A 320 24.25 -22.18 22.40
N ALA A 321 23.22 -22.84 22.96
CA ALA A 321 23.33 -23.54 24.24
C ALA A 321 24.35 -24.70 24.23
N VAL A 322 24.45 -25.45 23.12
CA VAL A 322 25.41 -26.55 22.97
C VAL A 322 26.85 -26.03 23.01
N LEU A 323 27.16 -25.00 22.22
CA LEU A 323 28.50 -24.40 22.22
C LEU A 323 28.85 -23.79 23.58
N TYR A 324 27.88 -23.14 24.23
CA TYR A 324 28.06 -22.59 25.57
C TYR A 324 28.41 -23.71 26.56
N MET A 325 27.67 -24.82 26.50
CA MET A 325 27.87 -25.98 27.35
C MET A 325 29.26 -26.61 27.19
N ILE A 326 29.75 -26.75 25.96
CA ILE A 326 31.09 -27.30 25.70
C ILE A 326 32.16 -26.41 26.33
N GLY A 327 32.11 -25.10 26.05
CA GLY A 327 33.06 -24.15 26.65
C GLY A 327 32.98 -24.12 28.18
N TYR A 328 31.76 -24.15 28.73
CA TYR A 328 31.51 -24.15 30.16
C TYR A 328 32.03 -25.44 30.84
N ALA A 329 31.78 -26.61 30.24
CA ALA A 329 32.24 -27.88 30.78
C ALA A 329 33.78 -27.96 30.85
N LEU A 330 34.47 -27.51 29.79
CA LEU A 330 35.94 -27.41 29.80
C LEU A 330 36.43 -26.48 30.90
N PHE A 331 35.77 -25.33 31.09
CA PHE A 331 36.14 -24.38 32.14
C PHE A 331 35.94 -24.97 33.54
N ILE A 332 34.78 -25.57 33.82
CA ILE A 332 34.52 -26.22 35.11
C ILE A 332 35.49 -27.37 35.36
N LEU A 333 35.87 -28.15 34.34
CA LEU A 333 36.86 -29.22 34.49
C LEU A 333 38.22 -28.68 34.95
N THR A 334 38.66 -27.53 34.42
CA THR A 334 39.89 -26.88 34.90
C THR A 334 39.76 -26.33 36.32
N ILE A 335 38.58 -25.85 36.72
CA ILE A 335 38.33 -25.42 38.11
C ILE A 335 38.39 -26.62 39.05
N VAL A 336 37.80 -27.76 38.68
CA VAL A 336 37.88 -29.01 39.46
C VAL A 336 39.33 -29.44 39.62
N ASN A 337 40.12 -29.44 38.52
CA ASN A 337 41.55 -29.71 38.57
C ASN A 337 42.26 -28.79 39.58
N ASP A 338 42.02 -27.48 39.50
CA ASP A 338 42.72 -26.52 40.35
C ASP A 338 42.32 -26.62 41.82
N VAL A 339 41.05 -26.96 42.11
CA VAL A 339 40.61 -27.24 43.48
C VAL A 339 41.32 -28.48 44.02
N LEU A 340 41.38 -29.57 43.26
CA LEU A 340 42.07 -30.80 43.66
C LEU A 340 43.57 -30.58 43.82
N TYR A 341 44.20 -29.79 42.94
CA TYR A 341 45.60 -29.42 43.03
C TYR A 341 45.89 -28.60 44.30
N ASN A 342 45.07 -27.57 44.57
CA ASN A 342 45.23 -26.72 45.76
C ASN A 342 44.90 -27.46 47.06
N GLU A 343 44.15 -28.56 47.01
CA GLU A 343 43.88 -29.44 48.15
C GLU A 343 44.85 -30.62 48.28
N ASP A 344 45.99 -30.58 47.58
CA ASP A 344 47.06 -31.59 47.70
C ASP A 344 46.59 -33.01 47.28
N VAL A 345 45.58 -33.11 46.40
CA VAL A 345 45.00 -34.39 45.94
C VAL A 345 45.63 -34.89 44.63
N ILE A 346 46.00 -33.98 43.73
CA ILE A 346 46.61 -34.28 42.43
C ILE A 346 47.80 -33.36 42.16
N GLU A 347 48.72 -33.79 41.29
CA GLU A 347 49.97 -33.07 40.98
C GLU A 347 50.00 -32.50 39.53
N THR A 348 48.86 -31.99 39.05
CA THR A 348 48.70 -31.50 37.66
C THR A 348 49.10 -30.04 37.46
N GLY A 349 49.05 -29.22 38.51
CA GLY A 349 49.25 -27.77 38.44
C GLY A 349 47.97 -27.00 38.12
N ASN A 350 48.03 -25.66 38.16
CA ASN A 350 46.89 -24.78 37.87
C ASN A 350 46.62 -24.68 36.36
N LEU A 351 45.40 -25.02 35.95
CA LEU A 351 44.89 -25.04 34.56
C LEU A 351 43.82 -23.97 34.28
N PHE A 352 43.46 -23.13 35.27
CA PHE A 352 42.47 -22.04 35.12
C PHE A 352 42.68 -21.21 33.86
N ALA A 353 43.93 -20.84 33.55
CA ALA A 353 44.27 -19.98 32.42
C ALA A 353 43.90 -20.62 31.07
N VAL A 354 44.07 -21.94 30.93
CA VAL A 354 43.68 -22.68 29.73
C VAL A 354 42.17 -22.80 29.65
N GLY A 355 41.51 -23.11 30.77
CA GLY A 355 40.06 -23.27 30.82
C GLY A 355 39.31 -22.00 30.46
N ILE A 356 39.72 -20.84 31.02
CA ILE A 356 39.10 -19.56 30.69
C ILE A 356 39.37 -19.16 29.24
N PHE A 357 40.56 -19.44 28.71
CA PHE A 357 40.88 -19.16 27.30
C PHE A 357 39.99 -19.98 26.36
N CYS A 358 39.84 -21.28 26.62
CA CYS A 358 38.91 -22.13 25.87
C CYS A 358 37.47 -21.63 26.00
N PHE A 359 37.01 -21.26 27.19
CA PHE A 359 35.68 -20.69 27.40
C PHE A 359 35.46 -19.42 26.57
N ILE A 360 36.42 -18.49 26.60
CA ILE A 360 36.37 -17.25 25.83
C ILE A 360 36.31 -17.54 24.33
N PHE A 361 37.08 -18.51 23.84
CA PHE A 361 37.05 -18.93 22.44
C PHE A 361 35.66 -19.44 22.02
N PHE A 362 35.02 -20.30 22.82
CA PHE A 362 33.65 -20.75 22.56
C PHE A 362 32.62 -19.61 22.62
N GLN A 363 32.78 -18.65 23.54
CA GLN A 363 31.93 -17.45 23.58
C GLN A 363 32.08 -16.59 22.33
N ALA A 364 33.30 -16.39 21.84
CA ALA A 364 33.56 -15.64 20.62
C ALA A 364 32.83 -16.27 19.41
N ILE A 365 32.84 -17.60 19.30
CA ILE A 365 32.10 -18.32 18.24
C ILE A 365 30.59 -18.11 18.36
N ILE A 366 30.03 -18.21 19.57
CA ILE A 366 28.59 -17.99 19.80
C ILE A 366 28.19 -16.57 19.40
N LEU A 367 29.00 -15.59 19.77
CA LEU A 367 28.74 -14.19 19.44
C LEU A 367 28.84 -13.95 17.93
N ALA A 368 29.87 -14.50 17.27
CA ALA A 368 30.02 -14.43 15.82
C ALA A 368 28.80 -15.04 15.09
N ARG A 369 28.30 -16.19 15.55
CA ARG A 369 27.07 -16.80 15.01
C ARG A 369 25.85 -15.92 15.21
N ARG A 370 25.65 -15.36 16.40
CA ARG A 370 24.53 -14.43 16.67
C ARG A 370 24.59 -13.19 15.78
N PHE A 371 25.78 -12.62 15.59
CA PHE A 371 25.98 -11.49 14.67
C PHE A 371 25.68 -11.88 13.23
N SER A 372 26.18 -13.01 12.76
CA SER A 372 25.91 -13.51 11.41
C SER A 372 24.41 -13.74 11.18
N ASN A 373 23.71 -14.37 12.13
CA ASN A 373 22.27 -14.59 12.05
C ASN A 373 21.47 -13.28 12.05
N ALA A 374 21.84 -12.32 12.91
CA ALA A 374 21.21 -11.01 12.93
C ALA A 374 21.47 -10.22 11.64
N PHE A 375 22.66 -10.34 11.06
CA PHE A 375 23.02 -9.72 9.79
C PHE A 375 22.20 -10.29 8.63
N ILE A 376 22.09 -11.62 8.54
CA ILE A 376 21.25 -12.29 7.54
C ILE A 376 19.79 -11.85 7.68
N GLN A 377 19.24 -11.78 8.90
CA GLN A 377 17.88 -11.29 9.11
C GLN A 377 17.70 -9.83 8.67
N ALA A 378 18.68 -8.97 8.95
CA ALA A 378 18.64 -7.58 8.50
C ALA A 378 18.68 -7.46 6.98
N GLU A 379 19.49 -8.29 6.30
CA GLU A 379 19.55 -8.36 4.84
C GLU A 379 18.22 -8.84 4.24
N THR A 380 17.65 -9.92 4.78
CA THR A 380 16.33 -10.43 4.33
C THR A 380 15.23 -9.38 4.51
N LEU A 381 15.17 -8.72 5.67
CA LEU A 381 14.18 -7.67 5.91
C LEU A 381 14.39 -6.47 4.98
N SER A 382 15.63 -6.11 4.68
CA SER A 382 15.95 -5.05 3.71
C SER A 382 15.48 -5.42 2.30
N GLN A 383 15.61 -6.68 1.90
CA GLN A 383 15.11 -7.16 0.61
C GLN A 383 13.58 -7.15 0.56
N GLU A 384 12.90 -7.62 1.61
CA GLU A 384 11.44 -7.59 1.73
C GLU A 384 10.89 -6.15 1.71
N LEU A 385 11.56 -5.24 2.40
CA LEU A 385 11.22 -3.81 2.38
C LEU A 385 11.36 -3.21 0.99
N ASN A 386 12.46 -3.49 0.28
CA ASN A 386 12.65 -3.01 -1.09
C ASN A 386 11.60 -3.58 -2.05
N TYR A 387 11.28 -4.87 -1.94
CA TYR A 387 10.23 -5.50 -2.73
C TYR A 387 8.86 -4.84 -2.45
N THR A 388 8.54 -4.59 -1.18
CA THR A 388 7.29 -3.92 -0.77
C THR A 388 7.23 -2.49 -1.29
N ASN A 389 8.33 -1.73 -1.19
CA ASN A 389 8.41 -0.36 -1.70
C ASN A 389 8.20 -0.31 -3.22
N GLN A 390 8.82 -1.21 -3.99
CA GLN A 390 8.63 -1.29 -5.44
C GLN A 390 7.18 -1.61 -5.82
N ASN A 391 6.53 -2.53 -5.09
CA ASN A 391 5.13 -2.84 -5.30
C ASN A 391 4.20 -1.66 -4.95
N LEU A 392 4.50 -0.93 -3.88
CA LEU A 392 3.76 0.27 -3.50
C LEU A 392 3.93 1.38 -4.53
N GLU A 393 5.14 1.62 -5.03
CA GLU A 393 5.39 2.59 -6.10
C GLU A 393 4.58 2.25 -7.35
N LYS A 394 4.58 0.98 -7.77
CA LYS A 394 3.76 0.52 -8.90
C LYS A 394 2.26 0.73 -8.65
N LEU A 395 1.77 0.38 -7.46
CA LEU A 395 0.36 0.58 -7.11
C LEU A 395 -0.02 2.07 -7.11
N VAL A 396 0.86 2.95 -6.63
CA VAL A 396 0.67 4.40 -6.66
C VAL A 396 0.65 4.92 -8.09
N GLU A 397 1.54 4.44 -8.96
CA GLU A 397 1.56 4.79 -10.38
C GLU A 397 0.26 4.37 -11.08
N ASP A 398 -0.16 3.11 -10.91
CA ASP A 398 -1.42 2.58 -11.46
C ASP A 398 -2.62 3.41 -10.98
N ARG A 399 -2.71 3.72 -9.68
CA ARG A 399 -3.79 4.55 -9.11
C ARG A 399 -3.76 5.99 -9.61
N THR A 400 -2.57 6.56 -9.79
CA THR A 400 -2.42 7.92 -10.33
C THR A 400 -2.90 7.97 -11.78
N GLN A 401 -2.59 6.93 -12.58
CA GLN A 401 -3.05 6.81 -13.96
C GLN A 401 -4.57 6.60 -14.05
N ASP A 402 -5.15 5.77 -13.19
CA ASP A 402 -6.61 5.60 -13.07
C ASP A 402 -7.31 6.91 -12.71
N LEU A 403 -6.74 7.66 -11.76
CA LEU A 403 -7.26 8.94 -11.32
C LEU A 403 -7.21 9.97 -12.45
N LYS A 404 -6.10 10.01 -13.20
CA LYS A 404 -5.94 10.88 -14.36
C LYS A 404 -6.97 10.56 -15.45
N THR A 405 -7.16 9.28 -15.77
CA THR A 405 -8.19 8.82 -16.71
C THR A 405 -9.61 9.16 -16.25
N SER A 406 -9.89 9.02 -14.96
CA SER A 406 -11.20 9.38 -14.40
C SER A 406 -11.45 10.89 -14.45
N ASN A 407 -10.41 11.69 -14.16
CA ASN A 407 -10.48 13.14 -14.20
C ASN A 407 -10.68 13.66 -15.63
N THR A 408 -9.98 13.09 -16.63
CA THR A 408 -10.21 13.44 -18.05
C THR A 408 -11.61 13.08 -18.52
N LYS A 409 -12.15 11.92 -18.11
CA LYS A 409 -13.55 11.54 -18.38
C LYS A 409 -14.52 12.52 -17.73
N LEU A 410 -14.29 12.89 -16.46
CA LEU A 410 -15.15 13.82 -15.73
C LEU A 410 -15.17 15.20 -16.41
N ASN A 411 -14.01 15.74 -16.78
CA ASN A 411 -13.93 17.03 -17.47
C ASN A 411 -14.66 17.01 -18.81
N ARG A 412 -14.55 15.91 -19.57
CA ARG A 412 -15.31 15.76 -20.82
C ARG A 412 -16.82 15.74 -20.58
N SER A 413 -17.30 15.04 -19.55
CA SER A 413 -18.73 15.05 -19.20
C SER A 413 -19.21 16.44 -18.75
N LEU A 414 -18.37 17.23 -18.07
CA LEU A 414 -18.69 18.62 -17.74
C LEU A 414 -18.84 19.49 -18.99
N GLU A 415 -17.91 19.38 -19.95
CA GLU A 415 -18.00 20.10 -21.23
C GLU A 415 -19.26 19.74 -22.03
N GLU A 416 -19.61 18.45 -22.09
CA GLU A 416 -20.83 17.98 -22.75
C GLU A 416 -22.10 18.50 -22.06
N LEU A 417 -22.10 18.56 -20.73
CA LEU A 417 -23.21 19.10 -19.94
C LEU A 417 -23.40 20.60 -20.18
N ASP A 418 -22.31 21.38 -20.18
CA ASP A 418 -22.36 22.82 -20.46
C ASP A 418 -22.86 23.11 -21.88
N ALA A 419 -22.38 22.37 -22.87
CA ALA A 419 -22.85 22.50 -24.26
C ALA A 419 -24.35 22.17 -24.40
N SER A 420 -24.86 21.19 -23.64
CA SER A 420 -26.28 20.85 -23.61
C SER A 420 -27.11 21.95 -22.95
N ASN A 421 -26.65 22.49 -21.82
CA ASN A 421 -27.29 23.60 -21.13
C ASN A 421 -27.40 24.86 -22.01
N GLU A 422 -26.34 25.21 -22.75
CA GLU A 422 -26.39 26.34 -23.68
C GLU A 422 -27.45 26.17 -24.78
N LYS A 423 -27.57 24.96 -25.34
CA LYS A 423 -28.62 24.65 -26.32
C LYS A 423 -30.01 24.80 -25.73
N LEU A 424 -30.20 24.29 -24.51
CA LEU A 424 -31.49 24.36 -23.81
C LEU A 424 -31.90 25.82 -23.55
N LEU A 425 -30.97 26.67 -23.12
CA LEU A 425 -31.23 28.10 -22.89
C LEU A 425 -31.59 28.85 -24.19
N LYS A 426 -30.93 28.55 -25.31
CA LYS A 426 -31.28 29.14 -26.62
C LYS A 426 -32.69 28.74 -27.05
N LEU A 427 -33.05 27.48 -26.85
CA LEU A 427 -34.34 26.93 -27.22
C LEU A 427 -35.48 27.50 -26.36
N ASP A 428 -35.23 27.70 -25.07
CA ASP A 428 -36.20 28.33 -24.16
C ASP A 428 -36.46 29.80 -24.54
N LYS A 429 -35.41 30.59 -24.82
CA LYS A 429 -35.57 31.98 -25.28
C LYS A 429 -36.38 32.08 -26.57
N PHE A 430 -36.13 31.20 -27.53
CA PHE A 430 -36.89 31.14 -28.77
C PHE A 430 -38.37 30.83 -28.53
N LYS A 431 -38.66 29.83 -27.68
CA LYS A 431 -40.03 29.47 -27.30
C LYS A 431 -40.78 30.64 -26.67
N GLN A 432 -40.13 31.38 -25.76
CA GLN A 432 -40.73 32.54 -25.10
C GLN A 432 -41.08 33.67 -26.10
N GLN A 433 -40.17 33.97 -27.04
CA GLN A 433 -40.41 35.00 -28.07
C GLN A 433 -41.56 34.64 -29.01
N MET A 434 -41.67 33.36 -29.41
CA MET A 434 -42.77 32.86 -30.24
C MET A 434 -44.12 33.03 -29.54
N MET A 435 -44.23 32.58 -28.29
CA MET A 435 -45.49 32.65 -27.52
C MET A 435 -45.94 34.09 -27.32
N GLY A 436 -45.00 35.02 -27.05
CA GLY A 436 -45.32 36.45 -26.89
C GLY A 436 -45.96 37.07 -28.14
N MET A 437 -45.47 36.72 -29.33
CA MET A 437 -46.02 37.24 -30.59
C MET A 437 -47.40 36.64 -30.93
N ILE A 438 -47.58 35.32 -30.76
CA ILE A 438 -48.88 34.66 -31.02
C ILE A 438 -49.98 35.26 -30.15
N VAL A 439 -49.70 35.47 -28.85
CA VAL A 439 -50.65 36.08 -27.92
C VAL A 439 -51.05 37.48 -28.36
N HIS A 440 -50.10 38.30 -28.83
CA HIS A 440 -50.39 39.65 -29.30
C HIS A 440 -51.29 39.67 -30.54
N ASP A 441 -51.04 38.79 -31.50
CA ASP A 441 -51.76 38.77 -32.77
C ASP A 441 -53.14 38.13 -32.67
N LEU A 442 -53.38 37.27 -31.68
CA LEU A 442 -54.72 36.81 -31.28
C LEU A 442 -55.49 37.86 -30.45
N LYS A 443 -54.79 38.59 -29.56
CA LYS A 443 -55.41 39.61 -28.71
C LYS A 443 -56.09 40.72 -29.52
N ASN A 444 -55.50 41.12 -30.65
CA ASN A 444 -56.02 42.21 -31.48
C ASN A 444 -57.40 41.95 -32.13
N PRO A 445 -57.64 40.83 -32.85
CA PRO A 445 -58.96 40.50 -33.37
C PRO A 445 -59.94 40.13 -32.25
N LEU A 446 -59.48 39.48 -31.16
CA LEU A 446 -60.32 39.18 -30.01
C LEU A 446 -60.86 40.45 -29.33
N ASN A 447 -60.00 41.44 -29.12
CA ASN A 447 -60.40 42.77 -28.61
C ASN A 447 -61.38 43.47 -29.55
N SER A 448 -61.31 43.21 -30.86
CA SER A 448 -62.24 43.77 -31.83
C SER A 448 -63.62 43.12 -31.73
N ILE A 449 -63.69 41.80 -31.50
CA ILE A 449 -64.95 41.09 -31.22
C ILE A 449 -65.55 41.53 -29.88
N ILE A 450 -64.75 41.60 -28.81
CA ILE A 450 -65.21 42.01 -27.48
C ILE A 450 -65.67 43.48 -27.49
N GLY A 451 -64.92 44.38 -28.15
CA GLY A 451 -65.27 45.80 -28.21
C GLY A 451 -66.57 46.06 -28.98
N LEU A 452 -66.81 45.31 -30.06
CA LEU A 452 -68.05 45.41 -30.85
C LEU A 452 -69.23 44.77 -30.12
N SER A 453 -69.01 43.70 -29.33
CA SER A 453 -70.05 43.00 -28.55
C SER A 453 -70.83 43.91 -27.58
N ASN A 454 -70.26 45.05 -27.20
CA ASN A 454 -70.87 45.98 -26.26
C ASN A 454 -71.82 47.01 -26.91
N HIS A 455 -72.03 47.02 -28.24
CA HIS A 455 -72.92 47.97 -28.93
C HIS A 455 -73.87 47.22 -29.90
N GLN A 456 -75.08 46.91 -29.43
CA GLN A 456 -76.07 46.04 -30.11
C GLN A 456 -76.94 46.70 -31.21
N GLN A 457 -76.63 47.91 -31.70
CA GLN A 457 -77.54 48.63 -32.62
C GLN A 457 -77.01 48.90 -34.06
N ASP A 458 -75.84 48.39 -34.48
CA ASP A 458 -75.38 48.50 -35.88
C ASP A 458 -75.62 47.18 -36.65
N PRO A 459 -76.37 47.16 -37.77
CA PRO A 459 -76.52 45.99 -38.64
C PRO A 459 -75.20 45.39 -39.17
N ARG A 460 -74.09 46.15 -39.14
CA ARG A 460 -72.73 45.68 -39.50
C ARG A 460 -72.03 44.90 -38.38
N PHE A 461 -72.69 44.71 -37.23
CA PHE A 461 -72.17 44.01 -36.06
C PHE A 461 -71.76 42.56 -36.37
N PHE A 462 -72.67 41.79 -36.96
CA PHE A 462 -72.41 40.38 -37.30
C PHE A 462 -71.33 40.25 -38.38
N GLU A 463 -71.26 41.19 -39.31
CA GLU A 463 -70.28 41.17 -40.40
C GLU A 463 -68.86 41.46 -39.91
N ASN A 464 -68.69 42.41 -38.97
CA ASN A 464 -67.39 42.68 -38.38
C ASN A 464 -66.90 41.56 -37.43
N ILE A 465 -67.82 40.88 -36.73
CA ILE A 465 -67.49 39.68 -35.95
C ILE A 465 -67.09 38.54 -36.88
N HIS A 466 -67.85 38.31 -37.96
CA HIS A 466 -67.53 37.29 -38.96
C HIS A 466 -66.16 37.54 -39.59
N GLN A 467 -65.86 38.79 -39.99
CA GLN A 467 -64.54 39.16 -40.52
C GLN A 467 -63.41 38.99 -39.48
N SER A 468 -63.65 39.30 -38.21
CA SER A 468 -62.65 39.12 -37.15
C SER A 468 -62.44 37.63 -36.82
N GLY A 469 -63.50 36.82 -36.87
CA GLY A 469 -63.46 35.37 -36.75
C GLY A 469 -62.72 34.70 -37.92
N GLN A 470 -63.01 35.10 -39.16
CA GLN A 470 -62.27 34.65 -40.34
C GLN A 470 -60.78 35.02 -40.26
N ARG A 471 -60.44 36.23 -39.80
CA ARG A 471 -59.04 36.63 -39.58
C ARG A 471 -58.32 35.74 -38.56
N MET A 472 -58.98 35.38 -37.45
CA MET A 472 -58.41 34.44 -36.47
C MET A 472 -58.28 33.03 -37.04
N TYR A 473 -59.28 32.55 -37.78
CA TYR A 473 -59.22 31.25 -38.44
C TYR A 473 -58.04 31.14 -39.42
N HIS A 474 -57.86 32.15 -40.28
CA HIS A 474 -56.72 32.20 -41.20
C HIS A 474 -55.37 32.33 -40.47
N LEU A 475 -55.30 33.01 -39.33
CA LEU A 475 -54.08 33.06 -38.51
C LEU A 475 -53.75 31.68 -37.95
N VAL A 476 -54.73 30.97 -37.37
CA VAL A 476 -54.58 29.63 -36.82
C VAL A 476 -54.17 28.63 -37.91
N MET A 477 -54.85 28.64 -39.06
CA MET A 477 -54.52 27.75 -40.17
C MET A 477 -53.12 28.02 -40.73
N ASN A 478 -52.73 29.29 -40.89
CA ASN A 478 -51.37 29.62 -41.31
C ASN A 478 -50.30 29.18 -40.29
N ILE A 479 -50.58 29.24 -38.98
CA ILE A 479 -49.67 28.71 -37.94
C ILE A 479 -49.55 27.19 -38.04
N LEU A 480 -50.68 26.49 -38.19
CA LEU A 480 -50.71 25.03 -38.32
C LEU A 480 -50.00 24.55 -39.58
N ASP A 481 -50.18 25.24 -40.71
CA ASP A 481 -49.51 24.89 -41.96
C ASP A 481 -48.01 25.13 -41.89
N VAL A 482 -47.58 26.27 -41.32
CA VAL A 482 -46.15 26.53 -41.08
C VAL A 482 -45.53 25.48 -40.15
N GLN A 483 -46.24 25.04 -39.11
CA GLN A 483 -45.78 23.95 -38.23
C GLN A 483 -45.66 22.62 -38.98
N LYS A 484 -46.65 22.25 -39.79
CA LYS A 484 -46.61 21.01 -40.59
C LYS A 484 -45.45 20.99 -41.59
N PHE A 485 -45.16 22.12 -42.23
CA PHE A 485 -44.00 22.24 -43.12
C PHE A 485 -42.67 22.19 -42.37
N GLU A 486 -42.54 22.80 -41.18
CA GLU A 486 -41.30 22.74 -40.37
C GLU A 486 -41.03 21.34 -39.80
N GLU A 487 -42.07 20.63 -39.37
CA GLU A 487 -41.94 19.27 -38.85
C GLU A 487 -41.76 18.23 -39.97
N SER A 488 -41.71 18.66 -41.25
CA SER A 488 -41.68 17.79 -42.44
C SER A 488 -42.86 16.81 -42.52
N LYS A 489 -44.00 17.15 -41.92
CA LYS A 489 -45.20 16.29 -41.84
C LYS A 489 -46.22 16.55 -42.95
N MET A 490 -45.97 17.53 -43.82
CA MET A 490 -46.84 17.85 -44.96
C MET A 490 -46.67 16.80 -46.08
N GLN A 491 -47.75 16.13 -46.48
CA GLN A 491 -47.76 15.23 -47.63
C GLN A 491 -48.25 15.99 -48.88
N LEU A 492 -47.42 16.09 -49.92
CA LEU A 492 -47.74 16.79 -51.17
C LEU A 492 -48.43 15.84 -52.17
N GLN A 493 -49.56 16.25 -52.73
CA GLN A 493 -50.27 15.52 -53.80
C GLN A 493 -49.85 16.04 -55.17
N VAL A 494 -48.66 15.65 -55.60
CA VAL A 494 -48.06 16.17 -56.84
C VAL A 494 -48.65 15.50 -58.08
N THR A 495 -49.28 16.27 -58.97
CA THR A 495 -49.88 15.82 -60.23
C THR A 495 -49.46 16.70 -61.41
N ASP A 496 -49.55 16.19 -62.64
CA ASP A 496 -49.35 16.96 -63.88
C ASP A 496 -50.65 17.73 -64.21
N MET A 497 -50.58 19.05 -64.37
CA MET A 497 -51.73 19.91 -64.66
C MET A 497 -51.37 21.07 -65.59
N ARG A 498 -52.35 21.60 -66.32
CA ARG A 498 -52.16 22.79 -67.15
C ARG A 498 -52.02 24.03 -66.27
N VAL A 499 -50.95 24.79 -66.47
CA VAL A 499 -50.65 26.00 -65.68
C VAL A 499 -51.78 27.03 -65.80
N GLU A 500 -52.37 27.13 -66.99
CA GLU A 500 -53.47 28.06 -67.27
C GLU A 500 -54.68 27.84 -66.35
N GLU A 501 -55.05 26.58 -66.08
CA GLU A 501 -56.21 26.25 -65.24
C GLU A 501 -55.99 26.73 -63.79
N VAL A 502 -54.79 26.50 -63.27
CA VAL A 502 -54.39 26.89 -61.91
C VAL A 502 -54.34 28.41 -61.75
N ILE A 503 -53.79 29.12 -62.73
CA ILE A 503 -53.74 30.60 -62.71
C ILE A 503 -55.14 31.19 -62.81
N ARG A 504 -56.00 30.66 -63.70
CA ARG A 504 -57.38 31.13 -63.85
C ARG A 504 -58.20 30.94 -62.57
N GLU A 505 -58.08 29.79 -61.92
CA GLU A 505 -58.73 29.54 -60.63
C GLU A 505 -58.26 30.52 -59.55
N ALA A 506 -56.96 30.79 -59.44
CA ALA A 506 -56.45 31.75 -58.46
C ALA A 506 -56.93 33.18 -58.74
N VAL A 507 -57.03 33.58 -60.01
CA VAL A 507 -57.60 34.88 -60.41
C VAL A 507 -59.09 34.96 -60.08
N GLU A 508 -59.85 33.90 -60.34
CA GLU A 508 -61.28 33.84 -60.01
C GLU A 508 -61.52 33.97 -58.50
N GLN A 509 -60.74 33.25 -57.68
CA GLN A 509 -60.84 33.31 -56.22
C GLN A 509 -60.41 34.66 -55.63
N THR A 510 -59.61 35.46 -56.37
CA THR A 510 -59.18 36.79 -55.94
C THR A 510 -59.97 37.93 -56.60
N ASN A 511 -60.96 37.60 -57.43
CA ASN A 511 -61.70 38.55 -58.25
C ASN A 511 -62.41 39.63 -57.43
N TYR A 512 -62.89 39.31 -56.21
CA TYR A 512 -63.48 40.30 -55.30
C TYR A 512 -62.50 41.43 -54.94
N PHE A 513 -61.24 41.10 -54.65
CA PHE A 513 -60.20 42.09 -54.33
C PHE A 513 -59.76 42.89 -55.56
N ILE A 514 -59.76 42.24 -56.72
CA ILE A 514 -59.37 42.83 -58.00
C ILE A 514 -60.44 43.82 -58.49
N GLN A 515 -61.71 43.42 -58.52
CA GLN A 515 -62.83 44.28 -58.92
C GLN A 515 -63.13 45.39 -57.91
N GLY A 516 -62.95 45.13 -56.61
CA GLY A 516 -63.18 46.13 -55.55
C GLY A 516 -62.33 47.41 -55.69
N LYS A 517 -61.21 47.34 -56.42
CA LYS A 517 -60.36 48.48 -56.78
C LYS A 517 -60.26 48.72 -58.29
N GLN A 518 -61.10 48.06 -59.09
CA GLN A 518 -61.12 48.16 -60.55
C GLN A 518 -59.77 47.88 -61.21
N HIS A 519 -59.02 46.90 -60.72
CA HIS A 519 -57.73 46.53 -61.28
C HIS A 519 -57.86 45.80 -62.62
N GLU A 520 -56.95 46.08 -63.56
CA GLU A 520 -56.83 45.33 -64.81
C GLU A 520 -55.87 44.15 -64.62
N VAL A 521 -56.28 42.95 -65.01
CA VAL A 521 -55.45 41.72 -64.92
C VAL A 521 -55.12 41.22 -66.32
N ILE A 522 -53.84 41.16 -66.66
CA ILE A 522 -53.36 40.70 -67.97
C ILE A 522 -52.61 39.38 -67.79
N LEU A 523 -53.01 38.37 -68.57
CA LEU A 523 -52.40 37.04 -68.54
C LEU A 523 -51.48 36.86 -69.75
N HIS A 524 -50.19 36.67 -69.49
CA HIS A 524 -49.16 36.36 -70.48
C HIS A 524 -48.70 34.91 -70.29
N LEU A 525 -49.49 33.97 -70.83
CA LEU A 525 -49.29 32.54 -70.65
C LEU A 525 -48.60 31.91 -71.85
N LEU A 526 -47.78 30.87 -71.60
CA LEU A 526 -47.25 30.00 -72.64
C LEU A 526 -48.35 28.99 -73.05
N PRO A 527 -48.66 28.85 -74.36
CA PRO A 527 -49.58 27.82 -74.84
C PRO A 527 -49.08 26.44 -74.41
N ASP A 528 -49.97 25.58 -73.93
CA ASP A 528 -49.65 24.19 -73.59
C ASP A 528 -48.55 24.02 -72.51
N ALA A 529 -48.39 24.98 -71.60
CA ALA A 529 -47.53 24.81 -70.43
C ALA A 529 -48.19 23.89 -69.37
N ALA A 530 -47.53 22.76 -69.05
CA ALA A 530 -47.91 21.87 -67.94
C ALA A 530 -46.91 21.97 -66.79
N ILE A 531 -47.41 21.93 -65.56
CA ILE A 531 -46.60 21.89 -64.32
C ILE A 531 -46.85 20.60 -63.56
N LYS A 532 -45.82 20.17 -62.84
CA LYS A 532 -45.86 19.03 -61.92
C LYS A 532 -45.78 19.54 -60.49
N ALA A 533 -46.93 19.70 -59.86
CA ALA A 533 -47.03 20.31 -58.52
C ALA A 533 -48.28 19.84 -57.77
N ASP A 534 -48.43 20.25 -56.52
CA ASP A 534 -49.68 20.11 -55.79
C ASP A 534 -50.62 21.26 -56.17
N ARG A 535 -51.81 20.91 -56.66
CA ARG A 535 -52.78 21.86 -57.21
C ARG A 535 -53.24 22.85 -56.14
N GLU A 536 -53.69 22.36 -54.99
CA GLU A 536 -54.26 23.20 -53.92
C GLU A 536 -53.20 24.14 -53.35
N ILE A 537 -51.99 23.64 -53.14
CA ILE A 537 -50.88 24.44 -52.61
C ILE A 537 -50.45 25.51 -53.62
N THR A 538 -50.38 25.16 -54.91
CA THR A 538 -49.99 26.10 -55.96
C THR A 538 -51.03 27.20 -56.18
N VAL A 539 -52.33 26.85 -56.19
CA VAL A 539 -53.43 27.84 -56.19
C VAL A 539 -53.29 28.77 -54.99
N ARG A 540 -52.98 28.25 -53.80
CA ARG A 540 -52.83 29.05 -52.58
C ARG A 540 -51.61 29.97 -52.60
N ILE A 541 -50.47 29.54 -53.16
CA ILE A 541 -49.31 30.40 -53.40
C ILE A 541 -49.73 31.59 -54.27
N LEU A 542 -50.43 31.32 -55.38
CA LEU A 542 -50.91 32.35 -56.30
C LEU A 542 -51.91 33.29 -55.64
N ILE A 543 -52.88 32.78 -54.87
CA ILE A 543 -53.83 33.61 -54.11
C ILE A 543 -53.09 34.54 -53.15
N ASN A 544 -52.08 34.06 -52.42
CA ASN A 544 -51.30 34.90 -51.51
C ASN A 544 -50.53 36.01 -52.25
N LEU A 545 -49.95 35.70 -53.41
CA LEU A 545 -49.25 36.70 -54.22
C LEU A 545 -50.22 37.70 -54.86
N LEU A 546 -51.36 37.24 -55.40
CA LEU A 546 -52.39 38.06 -56.03
C LEU A 546 -53.15 38.94 -55.02
N THR A 547 -53.47 38.43 -53.84
CA THR A 547 -54.07 39.24 -52.77
C THR A 547 -53.10 40.31 -52.27
N ASN A 548 -51.80 40.02 -52.19
CA ASN A 548 -50.78 41.04 -51.92
C ASN A 548 -50.73 42.08 -53.05
N ALA A 549 -50.68 41.66 -54.31
CA ALA A 549 -50.68 42.56 -55.47
C ALA A 549 -51.91 43.48 -55.47
N ALA A 550 -53.12 42.93 -55.34
CA ALA A 550 -54.37 43.71 -55.27
C ALA A 550 -54.43 44.65 -54.04
N LYS A 551 -53.89 44.20 -52.90
CA LYS A 551 -53.87 45.00 -51.67
C LYS A 551 -52.95 46.22 -51.80
N TYR A 552 -51.77 46.07 -52.39
CA TYR A 552 -50.75 47.11 -52.45
C TYR A 552 -50.73 47.91 -53.77
N THR A 553 -51.55 47.54 -54.74
CA THR A 553 -51.80 48.33 -55.96
C THR A 553 -52.87 49.42 -55.70
N PRO A 554 -52.66 50.67 -56.16
CA PRO A 554 -53.66 51.74 -56.14
C PRO A 554 -54.87 51.47 -57.04
N GLN A 555 -55.99 52.15 -56.79
CA GLN A 555 -57.23 51.99 -57.57
C GLN A 555 -56.99 52.21 -59.08
N ALA A 556 -57.62 51.39 -59.92
CA ALA A 556 -57.42 51.34 -61.38
C ALA A 556 -55.98 51.01 -61.84
N GLY A 557 -55.16 50.37 -60.99
CA GLY A 557 -53.84 49.87 -61.37
C GLY A 557 -53.87 48.48 -62.04
N GLN A 558 -52.73 48.10 -62.63
CA GLN A 558 -52.55 46.88 -63.43
C GLN A 558 -51.79 45.79 -62.65
N ILE A 559 -52.19 44.53 -62.85
CA ILE A 559 -51.52 43.32 -62.35
C ILE A 559 -51.29 42.36 -63.54
N ASP A 560 -50.04 42.07 -63.85
CA ASP A 560 -49.65 41.17 -64.95
C ASP A 560 -49.17 39.82 -64.41
N ILE A 561 -49.63 38.72 -64.97
CA ILE A 561 -49.15 37.37 -64.65
C ILE A 561 -48.41 36.80 -65.85
N PHE A 562 -47.14 36.47 -65.69
CA PHE A 562 -46.29 35.89 -66.73
C PHE A 562 -45.93 34.44 -66.38
N VAL A 563 -45.95 33.57 -67.39
CA VAL A 563 -45.30 32.25 -67.34
C VAL A 563 -44.16 32.26 -68.35
N LYS A 564 -42.94 31.97 -67.91
CA LYS A 564 -41.73 31.94 -68.75
C LYS A 564 -40.93 30.67 -68.48
N ASP A 565 -40.17 30.20 -69.45
CA ASP A 565 -39.09 29.24 -69.19
C ASP A 565 -38.06 29.87 -68.25
N GLU A 566 -37.53 29.10 -67.29
CA GLU A 566 -36.46 29.54 -66.41
C GLU A 566 -35.09 29.18 -67.01
N ASP A 567 -34.38 30.18 -67.53
CA ASP A 567 -33.08 29.99 -68.19
C ASP A 567 -31.98 29.50 -67.21
N ASP A 568 -32.09 29.84 -65.93
CA ASP A 568 -31.11 29.52 -64.89
C ASP A 568 -31.32 28.13 -64.22
N LEU A 569 -32.44 27.46 -64.50
CA LEU A 569 -32.84 26.21 -63.83
C LEU A 569 -33.59 25.28 -64.80
N GLU A 570 -32.84 24.43 -65.50
CA GLU A 570 -33.40 23.47 -66.46
C GLU A 570 -34.54 22.63 -65.84
N GLY A 571 -35.69 22.59 -66.52
CA GLY A 571 -36.85 21.81 -66.10
C GLY A 571 -37.86 22.54 -65.19
N PHE A 572 -37.79 23.88 -65.08
CA PHE A 572 -38.73 24.69 -64.32
C PHE A 572 -39.37 25.80 -65.17
N TYR A 573 -40.64 26.12 -64.90
CA TYR A 573 -41.25 27.37 -65.31
C TYR A 573 -41.10 28.43 -64.22
N LYS A 574 -40.88 29.68 -64.62
CA LYS A 574 -40.93 30.86 -63.76
C LYS A 574 -42.27 31.55 -63.90
N ILE A 575 -43.04 31.57 -62.81
CA ILE A 575 -44.32 32.29 -62.73
C ILE A 575 -44.07 33.63 -62.04
N LEU A 576 -44.40 34.74 -62.72
CA LEU A 576 -44.23 36.09 -62.21
C LEU A 576 -45.58 36.77 -62.03
N VAL A 577 -45.79 37.39 -60.87
CA VAL A 577 -46.91 38.27 -60.56
C VAL A 577 -46.35 39.68 -60.41
N LYS A 578 -46.59 40.53 -61.40
CA LYS A 578 -46.12 41.91 -61.46
C LYS A 578 -47.25 42.87 -61.14
N ASP A 579 -47.02 43.76 -60.20
CA ASP A 579 -47.98 44.79 -59.81
C ASP A 579 -47.42 46.20 -60.07
N SER A 580 -48.31 47.15 -60.33
CA SER A 580 -48.01 48.59 -60.49
C SER A 580 -48.13 49.35 -59.16
N GLY A 581 -47.91 48.67 -58.03
CA GLY A 581 -48.14 49.17 -56.69
C GLY A 581 -47.01 50.03 -56.10
N VAL A 582 -47.04 50.19 -54.77
CA VAL A 582 -46.14 51.10 -54.04
C VAL A 582 -44.68 50.64 -53.97
N GLY A 583 -44.39 49.40 -54.35
CA GLY A 583 -43.05 48.80 -54.29
C GLY A 583 -42.49 48.60 -52.87
N ILE A 584 -41.37 47.88 -52.78
CA ILE A 584 -40.73 47.43 -51.53
C ILE A 584 -39.36 48.12 -51.40
N PRO A 585 -39.02 48.73 -50.25
CA PRO A 585 -37.70 49.29 -50.00
C PRO A 585 -36.57 48.24 -50.05
N ALA A 586 -35.40 48.60 -50.59
CA ALA A 586 -34.29 47.66 -50.81
C ALA A 586 -33.75 47.02 -49.51
N ASP A 587 -33.82 47.73 -48.38
CA ASP A 587 -33.44 47.22 -47.04
C ASP A 587 -34.40 46.14 -46.51
N GLN A 588 -35.60 46.03 -47.11
CA GLN A 588 -36.64 45.11 -46.67
C GLN A 588 -36.74 43.87 -47.57
N VAL A 589 -36.26 43.94 -48.82
CA VAL A 589 -36.34 42.87 -49.84
C VAL A 589 -35.79 41.53 -49.34
N THR A 590 -34.68 41.53 -48.60
CA THR A 590 -34.04 40.30 -48.10
C THR A 590 -34.86 39.61 -47.00
N ASN A 591 -35.72 40.35 -46.31
CA ASN A 591 -36.40 39.88 -45.10
C ASN A 591 -37.91 39.64 -45.29
N ILE A 592 -38.52 40.01 -46.42
CA ILE A 592 -39.99 39.90 -46.60
C ILE A 592 -40.51 38.46 -46.57
N PHE A 593 -39.66 37.46 -46.85
CA PHE A 593 -40.00 36.05 -46.77
C PHE A 593 -39.73 35.45 -45.39
N ASN A 594 -39.04 36.17 -44.50
CA ASN A 594 -38.79 35.73 -43.13
C ASN A 594 -40.09 35.70 -42.34
N LYS A 595 -40.16 34.73 -41.42
CA LYS A 595 -41.30 34.52 -40.55
C LYS A 595 -41.68 35.79 -39.81
N PHE A 596 -42.94 36.19 -39.93
CA PHE A 596 -43.53 37.31 -39.20
C PHE A 596 -42.93 38.70 -39.53
N HIS A 597 -42.16 38.81 -40.60
CA HIS A 597 -41.58 40.08 -41.00
C HIS A 597 -42.63 40.97 -41.67
N GLN A 598 -42.76 42.22 -41.22
CA GLN A 598 -43.66 43.23 -41.78
C GLN A 598 -42.91 44.54 -41.99
N VAL A 599 -43.10 45.18 -43.15
CA VAL A 599 -42.54 46.50 -43.42
C VAL A 599 -43.34 47.55 -42.64
N ASP A 600 -42.65 48.38 -41.85
CA ASP A 600 -43.23 49.33 -40.88
C ASP A 600 -44.37 50.21 -41.45
N GLN A 601 -45.59 50.00 -40.94
CA GLN A 601 -46.86 50.50 -41.51
C GLN A 601 -47.31 51.88 -40.99
N LYS A 602 -46.39 52.82 -40.69
CA LYS A 602 -46.79 54.15 -40.18
C LYS A 602 -47.25 55.16 -41.25
N LYS A 603 -47.17 54.87 -42.55
CA LYS A 603 -47.50 55.84 -43.62
C LYS A 603 -48.39 55.33 -44.79
N LEU A 604 -48.92 54.12 -44.75
CA LEU A 604 -49.80 53.57 -45.80
C LEU A 604 -51.06 53.00 -45.14
N GLY A 605 -52.23 53.52 -45.51
CA GLY A 605 -53.50 53.35 -44.78
C GLY A 605 -53.91 51.92 -44.42
N ARG A 606 -54.48 51.78 -43.20
CA ARG A 606 -55.41 50.75 -42.66
C ARG A 606 -55.46 49.34 -43.29
N VAL A 607 -54.35 48.67 -43.60
CA VAL A 607 -54.41 47.24 -43.95
C VAL A 607 -53.35 46.37 -43.24
N ARG A 608 -53.71 45.87 -42.05
CA ARG A 608 -52.92 44.90 -41.27
C ARG A 608 -52.90 43.53 -41.97
N SER A 609 -51.74 42.89 -42.04
CA SER A 609 -51.58 41.49 -42.50
C SER A 609 -50.77 40.71 -41.47
N THR A 610 -50.83 39.38 -41.50
CA THR A 610 -50.24 38.49 -40.48
C THR A 610 -48.73 38.24 -40.66
N GLY A 611 -48.12 38.68 -41.76
CA GLY A 611 -46.70 38.43 -42.06
C GLY A 611 -46.34 36.96 -42.34
N LEU A 612 -47.34 36.06 -42.35
CA LEU A 612 -47.17 34.62 -42.56
C LEU A 612 -47.39 34.17 -44.01
N GLY A 613 -48.11 34.95 -44.82
CA GLY A 613 -48.47 34.56 -46.19
C GLY A 613 -47.26 34.32 -47.10
N LEU A 614 -46.26 35.23 -47.07
CA LEU A 614 -45.04 35.08 -47.87
C LEU A 614 -44.11 33.99 -47.33
N THR A 615 -44.12 33.75 -46.01
CA THR A 615 -43.42 32.61 -45.42
C THR A 615 -44.03 31.29 -45.87
N PHE A 616 -45.36 31.18 -45.88
CA PHE A 616 -46.04 30.02 -46.45
C PHE A 616 -45.63 29.82 -47.91
N CYS A 617 -45.66 30.89 -48.73
CA CYS A 617 -45.24 30.77 -50.13
C CYS A 617 -43.80 30.26 -50.26
N LYS A 618 -42.88 30.73 -49.42
CA LYS A 618 -41.50 30.22 -49.41
C LYS A 618 -41.41 28.75 -49.04
N LEU A 619 -42.00 28.34 -47.92
CA LEU A 619 -41.97 26.94 -47.47
C LEU A 619 -42.67 26.00 -48.47
N ALA A 620 -43.79 26.43 -49.05
CA ALA A 620 -44.55 25.66 -50.03
C ALA A 620 -43.79 25.52 -51.36
N VAL A 621 -43.19 26.60 -51.87
CA VAL A 621 -42.37 26.55 -53.09
C VAL A 621 -41.13 25.69 -52.88
N GLU A 622 -40.43 25.83 -51.76
CA GLU A 622 -39.25 25.01 -51.42
C GLU A 622 -39.62 23.52 -51.25
N ALA A 623 -40.78 23.21 -50.64
CA ALA A 623 -41.28 21.84 -50.53
C ALA A 623 -41.61 21.23 -51.90
N GLN A 624 -42.05 22.04 -52.87
CA GLN A 624 -42.22 21.66 -54.27
C GLN A 624 -40.93 21.74 -55.10
N LYS A 625 -39.76 21.86 -54.44
CA LYS A 625 -38.40 21.93 -55.04
C LYS A 625 -38.15 23.17 -55.89
N GLY A 626 -38.96 24.21 -55.76
CA GLY A 626 -38.80 25.49 -56.44
C GLY A 626 -38.03 26.53 -55.62
N LYS A 627 -37.91 27.74 -56.18
CA LYS A 627 -37.37 28.94 -55.53
C LYS A 627 -38.38 30.08 -55.64
N ILE A 628 -38.43 30.95 -54.64
CA ILE A 628 -39.27 32.17 -54.65
C ILE A 628 -38.39 33.41 -54.45
N GLY A 629 -38.78 34.52 -55.08
CA GLY A 629 -38.08 35.80 -54.93
C GLY A 629 -38.96 37.00 -55.27
N VAL A 630 -38.38 38.18 -55.16
CA VAL A 630 -39.02 39.45 -55.51
C VAL A 630 -38.01 40.40 -56.13
N GLU A 631 -38.47 41.17 -57.11
CA GLU A 631 -37.77 42.34 -57.65
C GLU A 631 -38.69 43.54 -57.48
N SER A 632 -38.23 44.58 -56.78
CA SER A 632 -39.08 45.75 -56.55
C SER A 632 -38.27 47.02 -56.40
N GLU A 633 -38.83 48.12 -56.91
CA GLU A 633 -38.32 49.46 -56.70
C GLU A 633 -39.45 50.31 -56.08
N LYS A 634 -39.14 51.02 -54.99
CA LYS A 634 -40.13 51.81 -54.26
C LYS A 634 -40.78 52.85 -55.18
N GLY A 635 -42.11 52.83 -55.26
CA GLY A 635 -42.92 53.72 -56.08
C GLY A 635 -43.13 53.28 -57.54
N LYS A 636 -42.52 52.16 -57.97
CA LYS A 636 -42.64 51.65 -59.35
C LYS A 636 -43.28 50.24 -59.45
N GLY A 637 -43.76 49.69 -58.35
CA GLY A 637 -44.35 48.34 -58.28
C GLY A 637 -43.41 47.25 -57.77
N ALA A 638 -43.91 46.02 -57.74
CA ALA A 638 -43.15 44.83 -57.39
C ALA A 638 -43.43 43.68 -58.35
N THR A 639 -42.43 42.84 -58.59
CA THR A 639 -42.53 41.59 -59.34
C THR A 639 -42.17 40.46 -58.41
N PHE A 640 -43.17 39.75 -57.91
CA PHE A 640 -42.97 38.50 -57.17
C PHE A 640 -42.86 37.36 -58.16
N TRP A 641 -41.93 36.43 -57.93
CA TRP A 641 -41.75 35.29 -58.81
C TRP A 641 -41.50 34.01 -58.01
N PHE A 642 -41.93 32.88 -58.55
CA PHE A 642 -41.54 31.57 -58.06
C PHE A 642 -41.31 30.59 -59.21
N THR A 643 -40.46 29.59 -58.99
CA THR A 643 -40.21 28.52 -59.94
C THR A 643 -40.97 27.25 -59.56
N ILE A 644 -41.44 26.53 -60.58
CA ILE A 644 -42.24 25.32 -60.42
C ILE A 644 -41.84 24.27 -61.48
N PRO A 645 -41.73 22.97 -61.15
CA PRO A 645 -41.26 21.97 -62.10
C PRO A 645 -42.17 21.82 -63.33
N ILE A 646 -41.58 21.66 -64.51
CA ILE A 646 -42.31 21.39 -65.76
C ILE A 646 -42.92 19.98 -65.70
N GLY A 647 -44.21 19.91 -66.01
CA GLY A 647 -44.99 18.68 -66.11
C GLY A 647 -45.12 18.17 -67.55
N LYS A 648 -45.68 16.97 -67.70
CA LYS A 648 -45.94 16.38 -69.03
C LYS A 648 -47.40 16.58 -69.41
N LEU A 649 -47.66 17.22 -70.54
CA LEU A 649 -48.95 17.11 -71.21
C LEU A 649 -49.10 15.68 -71.74
N MET A 650 -49.98 14.89 -71.13
CA MET A 650 -50.45 13.67 -71.78
C MET A 650 -51.44 14.07 -72.88
N SER A 651 -51.05 13.84 -74.14
CA SER A 651 -51.94 13.93 -75.30
C SER A 651 -53.08 12.93 -75.12
N THR A 652 -54.32 13.44 -75.05
CA THR A 652 -55.54 12.66 -74.99
C THR A 652 -55.77 11.93 -76.32
N ASP A 653 -55.38 10.67 -76.41
CA ASP A 653 -55.95 9.73 -77.37
C ASP A 653 -57.17 9.05 -76.75
N VAL A 654 -58.30 9.24 -77.43
CA VAL A 654 -59.58 8.62 -77.13
C VAL A 654 -59.49 7.13 -77.47
N GLN A 655 -59.49 6.25 -76.45
CA GLN A 655 -60.05 4.91 -76.60
C GLN A 655 -60.83 4.47 -75.36
N ASN A 656 -62.10 4.15 -75.61
CA ASN A 656 -63.03 3.45 -74.74
C ASN A 656 -62.38 2.19 -74.14
N GLY A 657 -62.39 2.08 -72.81
CA GLY A 657 -61.94 0.89 -72.12
C GLY A 657 -62.16 0.94 -70.61
N ARG A 658 -63.40 0.68 -70.18
CA ARG A 658 -63.81 0.14 -68.85
C ARG A 658 -63.06 0.68 -67.62
N HIS A 659 -63.69 1.60 -66.90
CA HIS A 659 -63.50 1.73 -65.45
C HIS A 659 -64.26 0.59 -64.73
N PRO A 660 -63.61 -0.22 -63.87
CA PRO A 660 -64.28 -0.85 -62.74
C PRO A 660 -63.98 -0.01 -61.51
N ASN A 661 -64.87 0.93 -61.19
CA ASN A 661 -64.90 1.52 -59.84
C ASN A 661 -66.36 1.77 -59.47
N SER A 662 -67.10 0.68 -59.28
CA SER A 662 -68.36 0.69 -58.55
C SER A 662 -68.06 0.35 -57.10
N GLN A 663 -68.09 1.36 -56.24
CA GLN A 663 -68.31 1.17 -54.80
C GLN A 663 -69.63 0.42 -54.62
N PRO A 664 -69.70 -0.64 -53.79
CA PRO A 664 -70.95 -1.38 -53.59
C PRO A 664 -71.96 -0.48 -52.87
N THR A 665 -73.07 -0.20 -53.56
CA THR A 665 -74.26 0.43 -52.98
C THR A 665 -75.09 -0.61 -52.20
N LYS A 666 -76.02 -0.13 -51.38
CA LYS A 666 -76.93 -0.87 -50.46
C LYS A 666 -77.51 -2.20 -50.99
N ALA A 667 -77.62 -2.38 -52.31
CA ALA A 667 -78.08 -3.61 -52.95
C ALA A 667 -77.04 -4.76 -52.97
N SER A 668 -75.74 -4.47 -52.86
CA SER A 668 -74.65 -5.45 -52.96
C SER A 668 -74.42 -6.26 -51.67
N ILE A 669 -74.72 -5.69 -50.49
CA ILE A 669 -74.53 -6.38 -49.20
C ILE A 669 -75.71 -7.31 -48.91
N LEU A 670 -76.92 -6.90 -49.29
CA LEU A 670 -78.17 -7.65 -49.11
C LEU A 670 -78.26 -8.93 -49.96
N GLN A 671 -77.69 -8.94 -51.17
CA GLN A 671 -77.69 -10.11 -52.06
C GLN A 671 -76.60 -11.14 -51.73
N ALA A 672 -75.61 -10.78 -50.89
CA ALA A 672 -74.48 -11.63 -50.57
C ALA A 672 -74.62 -12.36 -49.21
N LEU A 673 -75.58 -11.96 -48.36
CA LEU A 673 -75.79 -12.55 -47.04
C LEU A 673 -76.55 -13.88 -47.13
N ASN A 674 -75.92 -14.95 -46.65
CA ASN A 674 -76.58 -16.25 -46.48
C ASN A 674 -77.45 -16.28 -45.20
N ASN A 675 -78.31 -17.30 -45.06
CA ASN A 675 -79.25 -17.38 -43.93
C ASN A 675 -78.57 -17.50 -42.56
N GLU A 676 -77.36 -18.06 -42.49
CA GLU A 676 -76.59 -18.14 -41.24
C GLU A 676 -76.05 -16.76 -40.84
N GLU A 677 -75.50 -15.99 -41.79
CA GLU A 677 -74.99 -14.63 -41.58
C GLU A 677 -76.10 -13.66 -41.16
N LYS A 678 -77.29 -13.78 -41.76
CA LYS A 678 -78.47 -13.00 -41.33
C LYS A 678 -78.84 -13.30 -39.89
N SER A 679 -78.80 -14.57 -39.46
CA SER A 679 -79.16 -14.94 -38.09
C SER A 679 -78.18 -14.40 -37.04
N LEU A 680 -76.91 -14.17 -37.42
CA LEU A 680 -75.89 -13.54 -36.58
C LEU A 680 -76.04 -12.01 -36.52
N LEU A 681 -76.36 -11.35 -37.64
CA LEU A 681 -76.46 -9.89 -37.70
C LEU A 681 -77.74 -9.34 -37.03
N VAL A 682 -78.88 -10.02 -37.15
CA VAL A 682 -80.18 -9.59 -36.57
C VAL A 682 -80.09 -9.12 -35.11
N PRO A 683 -79.60 -9.92 -34.16
CA PRO A 683 -79.59 -9.53 -32.75
C PRO A 683 -78.68 -8.32 -32.46
N VAL A 684 -77.56 -8.20 -33.20
CA VAL A 684 -76.61 -7.10 -33.00
C VAL A 684 -77.11 -5.81 -33.62
N ILE A 685 -77.70 -5.87 -34.82
CA ILE A 685 -78.38 -4.70 -35.40
C ILE A 685 -79.49 -4.24 -34.46
N ALA A 686 -80.32 -5.13 -33.92
CA ALA A 686 -81.37 -4.76 -32.96
C ALA A 686 -80.82 -4.05 -31.70
N ASN A 687 -79.67 -4.49 -31.17
CA ASN A 687 -79.02 -3.85 -30.03
C ASN A 687 -78.45 -2.45 -30.35
N ILE A 688 -78.07 -2.22 -31.62
CA ILE A 688 -77.54 -0.93 -32.08
C ILE A 688 -78.66 0.00 -32.54
N THR A 689 -79.80 -0.55 -32.96
CA THR A 689 -80.97 0.20 -33.45
C THR A 689 -81.61 0.98 -32.30
N GLY A 690 -81.35 2.28 -32.24
CA GLY A 690 -81.79 3.18 -31.16
C GLY A 690 -80.65 3.88 -30.42
N LEU A 691 -79.38 3.56 -30.74
CA LEU A 691 -78.22 4.32 -30.28
C LEU A 691 -77.89 5.46 -31.25
N GLU A 692 -77.45 6.60 -30.71
CA GLU A 692 -76.99 7.75 -31.51
C GLU A 692 -75.50 7.57 -31.87
N ILE A 693 -75.08 8.05 -33.06
CA ILE A 693 -73.75 7.75 -33.65
C ILE A 693 -72.56 8.10 -32.74
N TYR A 694 -72.69 9.08 -31.85
CA TYR A 694 -71.62 9.46 -30.91
C TYR A 694 -71.52 8.54 -29.68
N GLN A 695 -72.45 7.59 -29.48
CA GLN A 695 -72.39 6.58 -28.43
C GLN A 695 -71.42 5.44 -28.78
N THR A 696 -70.23 5.81 -29.27
CA THR A 696 -69.22 4.94 -29.88
C THR A 696 -68.80 3.76 -29.00
N SER A 697 -68.68 3.95 -27.68
CA SER A 697 -68.34 2.86 -26.75
C SER A 697 -69.42 1.77 -26.70
N LYS A 698 -70.70 2.14 -26.68
CA LYS A 698 -71.82 1.17 -26.64
C LYS A 698 -71.99 0.47 -27.98
N ILE A 699 -71.80 1.20 -29.08
CA ILE A 699 -71.88 0.62 -30.43
C ILE A 699 -70.73 -0.36 -30.65
N LYS A 700 -69.50 -0.01 -30.26
CA LYS A 700 -68.35 -0.93 -30.33
C LYS A 700 -68.51 -2.15 -29.44
N GLU A 701 -69.11 -2.00 -28.27
CA GLU A 701 -69.39 -3.11 -27.35
C GLU A 701 -70.39 -4.12 -27.96
N ALA A 702 -71.45 -3.63 -28.61
CA ALA A 702 -72.38 -4.49 -29.35
C ALA A 702 -71.72 -5.24 -30.53
N LEU A 703 -70.72 -4.64 -31.19
CA LEU A 703 -70.00 -5.27 -32.30
C LEU A 703 -68.99 -6.34 -31.86
N VAL A 704 -68.60 -6.39 -30.57
CA VAL A 704 -67.61 -7.37 -30.08
C VAL A 704 -68.07 -8.81 -30.33
N GLU A 705 -69.37 -9.08 -30.20
CA GLU A 705 -69.95 -10.43 -30.42
C GLU A 705 -69.79 -10.91 -31.87
N LEU A 706 -69.64 -10.00 -32.84
CA LEU A 706 -69.45 -10.33 -34.25
C LEU A 706 -67.99 -10.34 -34.69
N LYS A 707 -67.07 -9.75 -33.92
CA LYS A 707 -65.64 -9.68 -34.29
C LYS A 707 -64.96 -11.04 -34.39
N SER A 708 -65.52 -12.09 -33.76
CA SER A 708 -65.05 -13.48 -33.88
C SER A 708 -65.68 -14.27 -35.03
N SER A 709 -66.48 -13.65 -35.91
CA SER A 709 -67.06 -14.31 -37.07
C SER A 709 -66.03 -14.50 -38.19
N ASP A 710 -65.99 -15.70 -38.79
CA ASP A 710 -65.15 -16.03 -39.95
C ASP A 710 -65.73 -15.51 -41.29
N SER A 711 -66.89 -14.83 -41.28
CA SER A 711 -67.51 -14.29 -42.51
C SER A 711 -66.83 -12.97 -42.93
N GLU A 712 -66.22 -12.97 -44.12
CA GLU A 712 -65.62 -11.78 -44.74
C GLU A 712 -66.63 -10.63 -44.93
N ILE A 713 -67.91 -10.96 -45.15
CA ILE A 713 -68.99 -9.98 -45.33
C ILE A 713 -69.34 -9.33 -44.00
N ILE A 714 -69.40 -10.09 -42.90
CA ILE A 714 -69.65 -9.56 -41.55
C ILE A 714 -68.47 -8.67 -41.12
N GLN A 715 -67.23 -9.10 -41.36
CA GLN A 715 -66.05 -8.29 -41.05
C GLN A 715 -66.01 -6.99 -41.87
N TYR A 716 -66.39 -7.04 -43.15
CA TYR A 716 -66.55 -5.84 -43.98
C TYR A 716 -67.61 -4.88 -43.42
N TRP A 717 -68.77 -5.40 -43.01
CA TRP A 717 -69.83 -4.57 -42.41
C TRP A 717 -69.41 -3.94 -41.07
N ILE A 718 -68.69 -4.68 -40.21
CA ILE A 718 -68.13 -4.15 -38.95
C ILE A 718 -67.18 -2.98 -39.25
N ASN A 719 -66.28 -3.13 -40.22
CA ASN A 719 -65.32 -2.09 -40.58
C ASN A 719 -66.02 -0.84 -41.13
N GLU A 720 -67.05 -0.99 -41.97
CA GLU A 720 -67.85 0.15 -42.44
C GLU A 720 -68.60 0.84 -41.30
N ILE A 721 -69.08 0.11 -40.28
CA ILE A 721 -69.64 0.75 -39.07
C ILE A 721 -68.55 1.48 -38.29
N GLU A 722 -67.37 0.90 -38.09
CA GLU A 722 -66.29 1.58 -37.35
C GLU A 722 -65.78 2.83 -38.08
N ASP A 723 -65.70 2.79 -39.42
CA ASP A 723 -65.31 3.94 -40.25
C ASP A 723 -66.37 5.04 -40.23
N THR A 724 -67.67 4.68 -40.28
CA THR A 724 -68.76 5.68 -40.15
C THR A 724 -68.81 6.31 -38.77
N LEU A 725 -68.53 5.56 -37.69
CA LEU A 725 -68.38 6.11 -36.34
C LEU A 725 -67.20 7.08 -36.26
N PHE A 726 -66.08 6.76 -36.90
CA PHE A 726 -64.92 7.64 -36.94
C PHE A 726 -65.23 8.94 -37.73
N ALA A 727 -65.89 8.81 -38.87
CA ALA A 727 -66.29 9.92 -39.74
C ALA A 727 -67.49 10.73 -39.22
N HIS A 728 -68.22 10.25 -38.20
CA HIS A 728 -69.48 10.82 -37.71
C HIS A 728 -70.56 10.96 -38.80
N ASP A 729 -70.60 10.03 -39.76
CA ASP A 729 -71.57 10.03 -40.85
C ASP A 729 -72.88 9.32 -40.43
N GLU A 730 -73.78 10.09 -39.83
CA GLU A 730 -75.07 9.59 -39.32
C GLU A 730 -75.95 9.00 -40.43
N LYS A 731 -75.88 9.54 -41.64
CA LYS A 731 -76.68 9.07 -42.77
C LYS A 731 -76.21 7.69 -43.22
N ARG A 732 -74.89 7.50 -43.36
CA ARG A 732 -74.30 6.21 -43.74
C ARG A 732 -74.47 5.16 -42.64
N PHE A 733 -74.38 5.55 -41.36
CA PHE A 733 -74.63 4.66 -40.23
C PHE A 733 -76.08 4.11 -40.25
N GLN A 734 -77.09 4.95 -40.50
CA GLN A 734 -78.48 4.50 -40.66
C GLN A 734 -78.71 3.63 -41.91
N GLU A 735 -77.93 3.83 -42.98
CA GLU A 735 -77.98 2.97 -44.17
C GLU A 735 -77.49 1.54 -43.87
N LEU A 736 -76.45 1.41 -43.03
CA LEU A 736 -75.84 0.13 -42.65
C LEU A 736 -76.69 -0.68 -41.66
N LEU A 737 -77.49 -0.02 -40.81
CA LEU A 737 -78.41 -0.70 -39.89
C LEU A 737 -79.66 -1.25 -40.60
N ASN A 738 -80.13 -0.58 -41.65
CA ASN A 738 -81.32 -0.99 -42.43
C ASN A 738 -81.04 -2.11 -43.45
N ILE A 739 -80.04 -2.97 -43.21
CA ILE A 739 -79.65 -4.07 -44.11
C ILE A 739 -80.53 -5.31 -43.92
N ILE A 740 -81.42 -5.35 -42.91
CA ILE A 740 -82.22 -6.55 -42.60
C ILE A 740 -83.74 -6.37 -42.80
N ASP A 741 -84.24 -5.13 -42.91
CA ASP A 741 -85.68 -4.82 -43.00
C ASP A 741 -86.27 -4.86 -44.44
N GLN A 742 -85.68 -5.61 -45.38
CA GLN A 742 -86.26 -5.88 -46.72
C GLN A 742 -86.10 -7.33 -47.18
#